data_AF-K8WJS0-F1
#
_entry.id   AF-K8WJS0-F1
#
_cell.length_a   1.000
_cell.length_b   1.000
_cell.length_c   1.000
_cell.angle_alpha   90.00
_cell.angle_beta   90.00
_cell.angle_gamma   90.00
#
_symmetry.space_group_name_H-M   'P 1'
#
loop_
_entity.id
_entity.type
_entity.pdbx_description
1 polymer ?
#
loop_
_entity_poly.entity_id
_entity_poly.type
_entity_poly.pdbx_seq_one_letter_code
_entity_poly.pdbx_strand_id
1 'polypeptide(L)'
;MQNPKLIPVPFANNGMKDDIPKVKSPAMSDEKASWESGFPEATMLPVYAGGLPPDGKDFNGVLNQISENIVFQSKGGRYKFDPDFALSIGGYPKGATLQTNDESAEYQSLIDNNLVNFNTATPEEIAQAWRITGIGDATEVLNKKFDKTSVRNELGLSQTEVVSQKVVTELGSGVVGSFENGLNFIGELTNRDQLVTLENEFGKQMYCWSGEFPKQVPADSTPQSTGGIGKGAWVSVGDASLRGDLKKEDGAALINAGNISLYDSNVLYAEQFGDLTVDDATLTMQLAIDYAALTGRALHTKTPVINVKSLKLPSNLTLNITQSVIKRTNVSNQHLIENKNASFSKGIFGDKNITIIGGNFDGNGLHQANTTSNGEALQNILFVGVDGLRFIDGVKSAKSRRYNFHIINCTNVYVNGGVYIDNDPTIPSSNKDGFHIAGNCSNFYIDKVVANNPEDDALAINADDVDHGGRLSVANITGTIDNINVGNVHLTGEHSRNGVRILSARNGTAISNINIGDITGQCSVYALNISDYGLGAGSIYKNIKIGNIQCEFLVRPYANAKKGLVDIDTYNSKNEFIHPITIGNISRTQTPGDGEDRPTVGLSLANTNLKIGSITETYCNNPESVRSTRIGRFVKIDIDGFMLKASRNSDRVLVSLWGGTGAIIDQLSTGYQLADKISKVLVVRSCSINALCFTHDYPLNIPPIILENSTIKFMRFNSSVKKTIMERIDRYSIDNSTIEIERPPALVSNTANLPTNALQGDEIYNWETKKKMLFNGTEWLNLH
;
A
#
# COMPACT_ATOMS: atom_id res chain seq x y z
N MET A 1 4.17 -2.50 21.56
CA MET A 1 5.34 -3.35 21.30
C MET A 1 4.89 -4.80 21.42
N GLN A 2 5.23 -5.66 20.46
CA GLN A 2 4.95 -7.10 20.58
C GLN A 2 5.83 -7.67 21.69
N ASN A 3 5.26 -8.52 22.55
CA ASN A 3 6.06 -9.25 23.53
C ASN A 3 7.10 -10.10 22.78
N PRO A 4 8.36 -10.11 23.23
CA PRO A 4 9.38 -10.96 22.61
C PRO A 4 8.94 -12.43 22.67
N LYS A 5 9.48 -13.26 21.76
CA LYS A 5 9.28 -14.72 21.83
C LYS A 5 9.77 -15.22 23.19
N LEU A 6 8.86 -15.84 23.96
CA LEU A 6 9.16 -16.32 25.31
C LEU A 6 9.88 -17.67 25.24
N ILE A 7 10.83 -17.90 26.16
CA ILE A 7 11.49 -19.18 26.33
C ILE A 7 10.53 -20.12 27.09
N PRO A 8 10.17 -21.30 26.54
CA PRO A 8 9.17 -22.17 27.16
C PRO A 8 9.72 -23.04 28.31
N VAL A 9 11.03 -23.36 28.27
CA VAL A 9 11.72 -24.23 29.23
C VAL A 9 13.20 -23.83 29.31
N PRO A 10 13.87 -23.96 30.47
CA PRO A 10 15.29 -23.67 30.57
C PRO A 10 16.11 -24.50 29.59
N PHE A 11 17.16 -23.91 29.02
CA PHE A 11 18.07 -24.59 28.11
C PHE A 11 18.71 -25.79 28.80
N ALA A 12 18.78 -26.95 28.14
CA ALA A 12 19.27 -28.20 28.74
C ALA A 12 18.59 -28.60 30.08
N ASN A 13 17.30 -28.25 30.29
CA ASN A 13 16.57 -28.61 31.51
C ASN A 13 16.71 -30.09 31.90
N ASN A 14 16.57 -30.97 30.89
CA ASN A 14 16.75 -32.42 31.04
C ASN A 14 18.04 -32.93 30.37
N GLY A 15 18.92 -32.01 29.91
CA GLY A 15 20.18 -32.34 29.26
C GLY A 15 21.33 -32.48 30.25
N MET A 16 22.48 -32.97 29.78
CA MET A 16 23.70 -33.02 30.60
C MET A 16 24.19 -31.59 30.87
N LYS A 17 24.26 -31.22 32.14
CA LYS A 17 24.77 -29.93 32.62
C LYS A 17 25.48 -30.13 33.95
N ASP A 18 26.42 -29.24 34.24
CA ASP A 18 27.11 -29.19 35.52
C ASP A 18 26.71 -27.91 36.27
N ASP A 19 26.73 -27.96 37.60
CA ASP A 19 26.54 -26.78 38.46
C ASP A 19 27.83 -25.95 38.43
N ILE A 20 27.68 -24.65 38.13
CA ILE A 20 28.83 -23.75 37.97
C ILE A 20 29.19 -23.16 39.34
N PRO A 21 30.39 -23.45 39.87
CA PRO A 21 30.79 -22.91 41.16
C PRO A 21 31.07 -21.41 41.06
N LYS A 22 30.94 -20.69 42.18
CA LYS A 22 31.26 -19.27 42.25
C LYS A 22 32.73 -18.99 41.90
N VAL A 23 33.64 -19.74 42.52
CA VAL A 23 35.09 -19.62 42.37
C VAL A 23 35.64 -20.93 41.82
N LYS A 24 36.61 -20.87 40.91
CA LYS A 24 37.30 -22.06 40.40
C LYS A 24 38.20 -22.67 41.48
N SER A 25 37.99 -23.95 41.79
CA SER A 25 38.86 -24.71 42.69
C SER A 25 40.12 -25.20 41.94
N PRO A 26 41.31 -25.21 42.59
CA PRO A 26 42.54 -25.76 41.99
C PRO A 26 42.45 -27.24 41.58
N ALA A 27 41.46 -27.98 42.08
CA ALA A 27 41.23 -29.38 41.73
C ALA A 27 40.34 -29.57 40.48
N MET A 28 39.76 -28.50 39.93
CA MET A 28 38.93 -28.56 38.72
C MET A 28 39.81 -28.61 37.47
N SER A 29 39.38 -29.34 36.44
CA SER A 29 40.14 -29.41 35.19
C SER A 29 40.20 -28.05 34.48
N ASP A 30 41.18 -27.91 33.59
CA ASP A 30 41.43 -26.69 32.83
C ASP A 30 40.37 -26.39 31.77
N GLU A 31 39.35 -27.23 31.62
CA GLU A 31 38.20 -26.99 30.72
C GLU A 31 36.99 -26.35 31.45
N LYS A 32 37.00 -26.40 32.79
CA LYS A 32 35.88 -26.01 33.64
C LYS A 32 35.81 -24.51 33.92
N ALA A 33 34.60 -23.97 33.87
CA ALA A 33 34.28 -22.58 34.19
C ALA A 33 33.93 -22.36 35.68
N SER A 34 33.98 -21.10 36.09
CA SER A 34 33.36 -20.61 37.34
C SER A 34 32.70 -19.26 37.09
N TRP A 35 31.81 -18.81 37.98
CA TRP A 35 31.15 -17.51 37.82
C TRP A 35 32.11 -16.33 37.89
N GLU A 36 33.17 -16.40 38.71
CA GLU A 36 34.15 -15.33 38.84
C GLU A 36 35.18 -15.32 37.71
N SER A 37 35.70 -16.48 37.32
CA SER A 37 36.79 -16.56 36.32
C SER A 37 36.31 -16.74 34.89
N GLY A 38 35.04 -17.10 34.67
CA GLY A 38 34.58 -17.60 33.38
C GLY A 38 35.32 -18.89 32.97
N PHE A 39 35.35 -19.17 31.66
CA PHE A 39 36.19 -20.23 31.11
C PHE A 39 37.68 -19.82 31.16
N PRO A 40 38.57 -20.73 31.58
CA PRO A 40 39.99 -20.43 31.79
C PRO A 40 40.77 -20.22 30.48
N GLU A 41 41.93 -19.58 30.56
CA GLU A 41 42.77 -19.23 29.40
C GLU A 41 43.14 -20.43 28.52
N ALA A 42 43.32 -21.61 29.13
CA ALA A 42 43.54 -22.86 28.40
C ALA A 42 42.47 -23.13 27.33
N THR A 43 41.24 -22.64 27.53
CA THR A 43 40.12 -22.80 26.58
C THR A 43 40.04 -21.72 25.50
N MET A 44 40.89 -20.71 25.59
CA MET A 44 40.94 -19.56 24.68
C MET A 44 42.13 -19.64 23.72
N LEU A 45 42.99 -20.65 23.88
CA LEU A 45 44.11 -20.91 22.99
C LEU A 45 43.70 -21.83 21.83
N PRO A 46 44.30 -21.68 20.64
CA PRO A 46 44.14 -22.65 19.57
C PRO A 46 44.63 -24.04 19.99
N VAL A 47 43.94 -25.09 19.55
CA VAL A 47 44.31 -26.49 19.87
C VAL A 47 45.74 -26.82 19.47
N TYR A 48 46.22 -26.29 18.33
CA TYR A 48 47.61 -26.50 17.87
C TYR A 48 48.66 -25.82 18.76
N ALA A 49 48.24 -24.87 19.61
CA ALA A 49 49.08 -24.18 20.59
C ALA A 49 48.90 -24.75 22.02
N GLY A 50 48.24 -25.91 22.16
CA GLY A 50 47.99 -26.56 23.45
C GLY A 50 46.70 -26.15 24.14
N GLY A 51 45.78 -25.46 23.45
CA GLY A 51 44.46 -25.13 24.00
C GLY A 51 43.51 -26.32 24.12
N LEU A 52 42.59 -26.26 25.08
CA LEU A 52 41.56 -27.26 25.35
C LEU A 52 40.18 -26.73 24.95
N PRO A 53 39.22 -27.55 24.50
CA PRO A 53 37.86 -27.08 24.29
C PRO A 53 37.18 -26.79 25.66
N PRO A 54 36.37 -25.73 25.78
CA PRO A 54 35.57 -25.55 27.00
C PRO A 54 34.53 -26.66 27.16
N ASP A 55 34.24 -27.06 28.40
CA ASP A 55 33.33 -28.18 28.66
C ASP A 55 31.88 -27.84 28.25
N GLY A 56 31.29 -28.67 27.39
CA GLY A 56 29.91 -28.53 26.93
C GLY A 56 28.87 -28.62 28.05
N LYS A 57 29.15 -29.34 29.15
CA LYS A 57 28.26 -29.39 30.31
C LYS A 57 28.25 -28.08 31.08
N ASP A 58 29.37 -27.36 31.11
CA ASP A 58 29.46 -26.05 31.73
C ASP A 58 28.74 -25.00 30.88
N PHE A 59 28.84 -25.08 29.55
CA PHE A 59 27.99 -24.27 28.66
C PHE A 59 26.50 -24.50 28.92
N ASN A 60 26.08 -25.76 29.00
CA ASN A 60 24.70 -26.10 29.31
C ASN A 60 24.30 -25.62 30.71
N GLY A 61 25.17 -25.72 31.71
CA GLY A 61 24.95 -25.23 33.07
C GLY A 61 24.71 -23.72 33.13
N VAL A 62 25.60 -22.93 32.53
CA VAL A 62 25.46 -21.46 32.46
C VAL A 62 24.18 -21.06 31.72
N LEU A 63 23.93 -21.64 30.54
CA LEU A 63 22.75 -21.31 29.75
C LEU A 63 21.46 -21.76 30.45
N ASN A 64 21.48 -22.89 31.16
CA ASN A 64 20.35 -23.36 31.96
C ASN A 64 20.01 -22.34 33.06
N GLN A 65 20.98 -21.91 33.87
CA GLN A 65 20.73 -21.02 35.01
C GLN A 65 20.26 -19.62 34.58
N ILE A 66 20.77 -19.09 33.45
CA ILE A 66 20.28 -17.81 32.88
C ILE A 66 18.85 -17.97 32.35
N SER A 67 18.59 -19.02 31.57
CA SER A 67 17.26 -19.23 30.97
C SER A 67 16.20 -19.62 31.99
N GLU A 68 16.56 -20.25 33.11
CA GLU A 68 15.66 -20.51 34.24
C GLU A 68 15.08 -19.22 34.82
N ASN A 69 15.92 -18.21 35.05
CA ASN A 69 15.47 -16.90 35.50
C ASN A 69 14.55 -16.20 34.48
N ILE A 70 14.86 -16.31 33.18
CA ILE A 70 14.03 -15.75 32.11
C ILE A 70 12.67 -16.45 32.06
N VAL A 71 12.64 -17.78 32.15
CA VAL A 71 11.40 -18.57 32.17
C VAL A 71 10.56 -18.23 33.40
N PHE A 72 11.18 -18.11 34.57
CA PHE A 72 10.52 -17.71 35.82
C PHE A 72 9.81 -16.36 35.67
N GLN A 73 10.51 -15.33 35.20
CA GLN A 73 9.92 -14.01 34.99
C GLN A 73 8.88 -14.00 33.85
N SER A 74 9.11 -14.77 32.79
CA SER A 74 8.16 -14.91 31.66
C SER A 74 6.85 -15.58 32.08
N LYS A 75 6.86 -16.39 33.14
CA LYS A 75 5.67 -16.97 33.78
C LYS A 75 5.01 -16.02 34.78
N GLY A 76 5.50 -14.80 34.93
CA GLY A 76 5.02 -13.81 35.90
C GLY A 76 5.64 -13.94 37.28
N GLY A 77 6.68 -14.77 37.45
CA GLY A 77 7.34 -14.98 38.74
C GLY A 77 7.99 -13.71 39.29
N ARG A 78 7.92 -13.55 40.62
CA ARG A 78 8.58 -12.49 41.39
C ARG A 78 9.53 -13.10 42.39
N TYR A 79 10.74 -12.55 42.48
CA TYR A 79 11.75 -13.09 43.40
C TYR A 79 11.33 -12.86 44.85
N LYS A 80 11.44 -13.90 45.67
CA LYS A 80 11.19 -13.84 47.12
C LYS A 80 12.47 -13.41 47.86
N PHE A 81 12.34 -12.96 49.10
CA PHE A 81 13.52 -12.64 49.92
C PHE A 81 14.28 -13.92 50.26
N ASP A 82 15.53 -13.99 49.80
CA ASP A 82 16.44 -15.10 50.12
C ASP A 82 17.52 -14.58 51.09
N PRO A 83 17.53 -15.06 52.35
CA PRO A 83 18.48 -14.59 53.36
C PRO A 83 19.93 -14.95 53.03
N ASP A 84 20.18 -16.11 52.43
CA ASP A 84 21.53 -16.57 52.08
C ASP A 84 22.07 -15.77 50.90
N PHE A 85 21.23 -15.53 49.90
CA PHE A 85 21.57 -14.67 48.77
C PHE A 85 21.82 -13.23 49.23
N ALA A 86 20.93 -12.66 50.05
CA ALA A 86 21.07 -11.32 50.60
C ALA A 86 22.42 -11.16 51.33
N LEU A 87 22.79 -12.11 52.20
CA LEU A 87 24.09 -12.10 52.87
C LEU A 87 25.25 -12.18 51.86
N SER A 88 25.13 -13.02 50.82
CA SER A 88 26.19 -13.22 49.82
C SER A 88 26.48 -11.98 48.95
N ILE A 89 25.50 -11.09 48.78
CA ILE A 89 25.63 -9.85 47.99
C ILE A 89 25.78 -8.58 48.86
N GLY A 90 25.77 -8.72 50.19
CA GLY A 90 25.82 -7.57 51.11
C GLY A 90 24.49 -6.86 51.34
N GLY A 91 23.37 -7.53 51.03
CA GLY A 91 21.99 -7.07 51.16
C GLY A 91 21.38 -6.58 49.86
N TYR A 92 20.05 -6.60 49.76
CA TYR A 92 19.37 -6.13 48.55
C TYR A 92 19.51 -4.60 48.40
N PRO A 93 19.79 -4.07 47.20
CA PRO A 93 19.96 -2.64 47.00
C PRO A 93 18.63 -1.87 47.11
N LYS A 94 18.72 -0.56 47.33
CA LYS A 94 17.55 0.32 47.35
C LYS A 94 16.82 0.24 46.01
N GLY A 95 15.50 0.12 46.06
CA GLY A 95 14.66 0.00 44.88
C GLY A 95 14.45 -1.43 44.37
N ALA A 96 15.14 -2.44 44.93
CA ALA A 96 14.85 -3.85 44.64
C ALA A 96 13.42 -4.22 45.07
N THR A 97 12.66 -4.89 44.19
CA THR A 97 11.29 -5.34 44.48
C THR A 97 11.26 -6.85 44.62
N LEU A 98 10.73 -7.33 45.75
CA LEU A 98 10.62 -8.75 46.10
C LEU A 98 9.20 -9.09 46.59
N GLN A 99 8.79 -10.35 46.47
CA GLN A 99 7.47 -10.82 46.87
C GLN A 99 7.50 -11.57 48.21
N THR A 100 6.40 -11.52 48.95
CA THR A 100 6.17 -12.34 50.15
C THR A 100 6.09 -13.83 49.82
N ASN A 101 6.42 -14.67 50.81
CA ASN A 101 6.43 -16.12 50.65
C ASN A 101 5.05 -16.70 50.32
N ASP A 102 3.99 -16.09 50.85
CA ASP A 102 2.58 -16.38 50.60
C ASP A 102 2.02 -15.70 49.33
N GLU A 103 2.87 -14.97 48.59
CA GLU A 103 2.56 -14.31 47.33
C GLU A 103 1.53 -13.17 47.43
N SER A 104 1.17 -12.75 48.64
CA SER A 104 0.13 -11.76 48.91
C SER A 104 0.55 -10.30 48.70
N ALA A 105 1.85 -9.99 48.74
CA ALA A 105 2.36 -8.63 48.58
C ALA A 105 3.74 -8.58 47.90
N GLU A 106 4.03 -7.46 47.24
CA GLU A 106 5.40 -7.11 46.80
C GLU A 106 5.90 -5.92 47.62
N TYR A 107 7.18 -5.95 47.99
CA TYR A 107 7.86 -4.91 48.74
C TYR A 107 9.06 -4.40 47.94
N GLN A 108 9.19 -3.08 47.88
CA GLN A 108 10.36 -2.40 47.34
C GLN A 108 11.27 -1.89 48.45
N SER A 109 12.56 -2.19 48.37
CA SER A 109 13.55 -1.78 49.36
C SER A 109 13.71 -0.26 49.39
N LEU A 110 13.73 0.33 50.59
CA LEU A 110 13.92 1.76 50.84
C LEU A 110 15.37 2.14 51.16
N ILE A 111 16.18 1.15 51.53
CA ILE A 111 17.57 1.29 51.96
C ILE A 111 18.49 0.42 51.10
N ASP A 112 19.76 0.81 50.98
CA ASP A 112 20.79 -0.05 50.40
C ASP A 112 21.21 -1.13 51.40
N ASN A 113 21.80 -2.22 50.89
CA ASN A 113 22.30 -3.33 51.71
C ASN A 113 21.22 -3.90 52.65
N ASN A 114 19.99 -4.01 52.16
CA ASN A 114 18.84 -4.39 52.96
C ASN A 114 18.86 -5.89 53.30
N LEU A 115 19.02 -6.18 54.59
CA LEU A 115 19.00 -7.53 55.17
C LEU A 115 17.70 -7.82 55.94
N VAL A 116 16.74 -6.89 55.99
CA VAL A 116 15.49 -7.05 56.73
C VAL A 116 14.58 -8.00 55.95
N ASN A 117 14.37 -9.22 56.44
CA ASN A 117 13.44 -10.16 55.83
C ASN A 117 11.99 -9.82 56.23
N PHE A 118 11.23 -9.20 55.32
CA PHE A 118 9.83 -8.81 55.57
C PHE A 118 8.88 -9.99 55.80
N ASN A 119 9.30 -11.24 55.55
CA ASN A 119 8.50 -12.42 55.89
C ASN A 119 8.58 -12.78 57.38
N THR A 120 9.55 -12.23 58.14
CA THR A 120 9.79 -12.57 59.54
C THR A 120 10.01 -11.37 60.46
N ALA A 121 10.35 -10.20 59.91
CA ALA A 121 10.58 -8.97 60.65
C ALA A 121 9.29 -8.36 61.21
N THR A 122 9.41 -7.48 62.19
CA THR A 122 8.25 -6.77 62.75
C THR A 122 7.71 -5.71 61.79
N PRO A 123 6.44 -5.29 61.91
CA PRO A 123 5.89 -4.21 61.08
C PRO A 123 6.70 -2.91 61.12
N GLU A 124 7.28 -2.56 62.28
CA GLU A 124 8.11 -1.37 62.43
C GLU A 124 9.44 -1.48 61.66
N GLU A 125 10.08 -2.65 61.70
CA GLU A 125 11.31 -2.93 60.95
C GLU A 125 11.05 -2.92 59.44
N ILE A 126 9.92 -3.51 59.02
CA ILE A 126 9.48 -3.49 57.63
C ILE A 126 9.26 -2.06 57.16
N ALA A 127 8.56 -1.22 57.94
CA ALA A 127 8.27 0.16 57.56
C ALA A 127 9.51 1.05 57.40
N GLN A 128 10.62 0.71 58.07
CA GLN A 128 11.89 1.44 57.95
C GLN A 128 12.71 1.01 56.73
N ALA A 129 12.56 -0.24 56.29
CA ALA A 129 13.40 -0.85 55.26
C ALA A 129 12.68 -1.11 53.93
N TRP A 130 11.34 -1.17 53.92
CA TRP A 130 10.53 -1.59 52.77
C TRP A 130 9.25 -0.76 52.59
N ARG A 131 8.83 -0.57 51.35
CA ARG A 131 7.49 -0.06 50.99
C ARG A 131 6.72 -1.10 50.19
N ILE A 132 5.42 -1.24 50.43
CA ILE A 132 4.57 -2.13 49.60
C ILE A 132 4.37 -1.54 48.21
N THR A 133 4.42 -2.37 47.16
CA THR A 133 4.18 -2.01 45.77
C THR A 133 3.13 -2.95 45.19
N GLY A 134 1.96 -2.45 44.76
CA GLY A 134 0.95 -3.28 44.09
C GLY A 134 -0.46 -3.27 44.67
N ILE A 135 -0.67 -2.67 45.85
CA ILE A 135 -1.96 -2.09 46.20
C ILE A 135 -1.79 -0.60 45.89
N GLY A 136 -2.47 -0.11 44.86
CA GLY A 136 -2.52 1.33 44.58
C GLY A 136 -2.81 2.05 45.89
N ASP A 137 -2.08 3.13 46.15
CA ASP A 137 -1.99 3.87 47.42
C ASP A 137 -3.37 4.32 47.97
N ALA A 138 -4.18 3.34 48.39
CA ALA A 138 -5.52 3.53 48.88
C ALA A 138 -5.45 4.29 50.19
N THR A 139 -4.37 4.13 50.94
CA THR A 139 -4.09 4.86 52.16
C THR A 139 -3.86 6.35 51.90
N GLU A 140 -3.15 6.74 50.82
CA GLU A 140 -2.95 8.15 50.48
C GLU A 140 -4.22 8.80 49.87
N VAL A 141 -5.03 8.04 49.13
CA VAL A 141 -6.35 8.50 48.61
C VAL A 141 -7.41 8.56 49.72
N LEU A 142 -7.41 7.63 50.67
CA LEU A 142 -8.30 7.63 51.84
C LEU A 142 -7.94 8.74 52.84
N ASN A 143 -6.65 9.00 53.05
CA ASN A 143 -6.20 10.10 53.92
C ASN A 143 -6.55 11.50 53.38
N LYS A 144 -6.80 11.65 52.06
CA LYS A 144 -7.30 12.90 51.46
C LYS A 144 -8.83 13.03 51.46
N LYS A 145 -9.58 11.95 51.68
CA LYS A 145 -11.06 11.95 51.66
C LYS A 145 -11.72 12.05 53.04
N PHE A 146 -10.97 11.84 54.13
CA PHE A 146 -11.51 11.96 55.49
C PHE A 146 -10.91 13.16 56.22
N ASP A 147 -11.65 14.27 56.25
CA ASP A 147 -11.44 15.35 57.21
C ASP A 147 -11.72 14.81 58.63
N LYS A 148 -10.65 14.42 59.34
CA LYS A 148 -10.69 13.88 60.72
C LYS A 148 -11.24 14.88 61.74
N THR A 149 -11.54 16.12 61.34
CA THR A 149 -12.06 17.16 62.20
C THR A 149 -13.60 17.14 62.29
N SER A 150 -14.29 16.58 61.29
CA SER A 150 -15.77 16.59 61.23
C SER A 150 -16.43 15.50 62.10
N VAL A 151 -15.71 14.44 62.47
CA VAL A 151 -16.27 13.26 63.16
C VAL A 151 -16.18 13.35 64.70
N ARG A 152 -15.48 14.35 65.27
CA ARG A 152 -15.32 14.45 66.73
C ARG A 152 -16.48 15.09 67.49
N ASN A 153 -17.49 15.64 66.82
CA ASN A 153 -18.52 16.45 67.48
C ASN A 153 -19.91 15.81 67.61
N GLU A 154 -20.12 14.57 67.16
CA GLU A 154 -21.42 13.91 67.31
C GLU A 154 -21.33 12.67 68.19
N LEU A 155 -21.72 12.89 69.47
CA LEU A 155 -22.19 11.90 70.46
C LEU A 155 -21.07 11.10 71.18
N GLY A 156 -20.76 11.25 72.47
CA GLY A 156 -21.62 11.58 73.60
C GLY A 156 -22.02 10.32 74.38
N LEU A 157 -21.15 9.87 75.31
CA LEU A 157 -21.42 9.02 76.49
C LEU A 157 -22.08 7.63 76.30
N SER A 158 -21.29 6.54 76.41
CA SER A 158 -21.37 5.52 77.50
C SER A 158 -20.55 4.26 77.14
N GLN A 159 -19.87 3.69 78.14
CA GLN A 159 -19.09 2.45 78.06
C GLN A 159 -20.00 1.24 78.27
N THR A 160 -20.35 0.48 77.22
CA THR A 160 -20.52 -1.00 77.29
C THR A 160 -20.55 -1.60 75.88
N GLU A 161 -19.67 -2.59 75.63
CA GLU A 161 -19.62 -3.53 74.50
C GLU A 161 -19.66 -2.98 73.06
N VAL A 162 -18.46 -2.63 72.54
CA VAL A 162 -18.25 -2.50 71.10
C VAL A 162 -18.15 -3.90 70.49
N VAL A 163 -19.22 -4.33 69.84
CA VAL A 163 -19.23 -5.51 68.97
C VAL A 163 -18.17 -5.32 67.88
N SER A 164 -17.21 -6.24 67.77
CA SER A 164 -16.07 -6.10 66.86
C SER A 164 -16.51 -5.88 65.41
N GLN A 165 -15.74 -5.10 64.65
CA GLN A 165 -16.01 -4.78 63.24
C GLN A 165 -16.15 -6.02 62.34
N LYS A 166 -15.56 -7.15 62.75
CA LYS A 166 -15.72 -8.45 62.11
C LYS A 166 -17.17 -8.96 62.15
N VAL A 167 -17.86 -8.79 63.27
CA VAL A 167 -19.23 -9.27 63.49
C VAL A 167 -20.25 -8.42 62.70
N VAL A 168 -20.05 -7.10 62.61
CA VAL A 168 -20.92 -6.22 61.81
C VAL A 168 -20.77 -6.48 60.31
N THR A 169 -19.57 -6.83 59.86
CA THR A 169 -19.30 -7.15 58.45
C THR A 169 -19.84 -8.53 58.06
N GLU A 170 -19.74 -9.53 58.94
CA GLU A 170 -20.30 -10.88 58.71
C GLU A 170 -21.84 -10.85 58.70
N LEU A 171 -22.48 -10.14 59.66
CA LEU A 171 -23.94 -9.96 59.67
C LEU A 171 -24.46 -9.15 58.46
N GLY A 172 -23.71 -8.17 57.98
CA GLY A 172 -24.05 -7.40 56.77
C GLY A 172 -23.91 -8.18 55.45
N SER A 173 -23.15 -9.29 55.47
CA SER A 173 -22.91 -10.15 54.30
C SER A 173 -23.89 -11.32 54.16
N GLY A 174 -24.76 -11.52 55.16
CA GLY A 174 -25.64 -12.69 55.25
C GLY A 174 -24.94 -13.97 55.72
N VAL A 175 -23.61 -13.98 55.89
CA VAL A 175 -22.86 -15.15 56.37
C VAL A 175 -23.00 -15.29 57.89
N VAL A 176 -23.54 -16.42 58.32
CA VAL A 176 -23.85 -16.70 59.73
C VAL A 176 -23.06 -17.87 60.30
N GLY A 177 -22.15 -18.47 59.53
CA GLY A 177 -21.35 -19.58 60.00
C GLY A 177 -20.49 -20.24 58.93
N SER A 178 -19.88 -21.34 59.31
CA SER A 178 -19.07 -22.19 58.44
C SER A 178 -19.33 -23.66 58.75
N PHE A 179 -19.10 -24.56 57.80
CA PHE A 179 -19.28 -26.00 58.05
C PHE A 179 -18.19 -26.54 58.99
N GLU A 180 -17.01 -25.93 58.99
CA GLU A 180 -15.88 -26.25 59.86
C GLU A 180 -16.20 -25.91 61.31
N ASN A 181 -16.77 -24.73 61.56
CA ASN A 181 -16.95 -24.21 62.94
C ASN A 181 -18.41 -24.20 63.42
N GLY A 182 -19.37 -24.57 62.58
CA GLY A 182 -20.80 -24.42 62.85
C GLY A 182 -21.29 -22.98 62.72
N LEU A 183 -22.49 -22.71 63.25
CA LEU A 183 -23.10 -21.38 63.21
C LEU A 183 -22.53 -20.45 64.29
N ASN A 184 -22.23 -19.21 63.88
CA ASN A 184 -21.74 -18.16 64.75
C ASN A 184 -22.92 -17.32 65.25
N PHE A 185 -23.03 -17.12 66.56
CA PHE A 185 -24.01 -16.22 67.20
C PHE A 185 -25.51 -16.57 67.00
N ILE A 186 -25.85 -17.58 66.21
CA ILE A 186 -27.21 -18.13 66.05
C ILE A 186 -27.20 -19.65 66.22
N GLY A 187 -28.29 -20.22 66.76
CA GLY A 187 -28.40 -21.67 67.01
C GLY A 187 -28.86 -22.49 65.79
N GLU A 188 -29.52 -21.87 64.83
CA GLU A 188 -30.04 -22.50 63.60
C GLU A 188 -30.27 -21.47 62.51
N LEU A 189 -30.23 -21.91 61.26
CA LEU A 189 -30.75 -21.14 60.15
C LEU A 189 -32.27 -21.13 60.21
N THR A 190 -32.87 -19.97 60.01
CA THR A 190 -34.32 -19.74 60.03
C THR A 190 -34.85 -19.16 58.72
N ASN A 191 -33.97 -18.75 57.80
CA ASN A 191 -34.35 -18.24 56.48
C ASN A 191 -33.23 -18.44 55.44
N ARG A 192 -33.56 -18.18 54.16
CA ARG A 192 -32.68 -18.46 53.02
C ARG A 192 -31.53 -17.46 52.84
N ASP A 193 -31.62 -16.29 53.45
CA ASP A 193 -30.61 -15.23 53.30
C ASP A 193 -29.40 -15.46 54.23
N GLN A 194 -29.51 -16.47 55.10
CA GLN A 194 -28.45 -16.90 56.00
C GLN A 194 -27.53 -17.91 55.32
N LEU A 195 -26.32 -17.47 55.01
CA LEU A 195 -25.30 -18.18 54.26
C LEU A 195 -24.30 -18.88 55.18
N VAL A 196 -23.82 -20.04 54.76
CA VAL A 196 -22.80 -20.84 55.46
C VAL A 196 -21.65 -21.08 54.49
N THR A 197 -20.42 -20.98 55.00
CA THR A 197 -19.22 -21.12 54.18
C THR A 197 -18.52 -22.46 54.36
N LEU A 198 -17.88 -22.96 53.31
CA LEU A 198 -16.99 -24.12 53.32
C LEU A 198 -15.68 -23.71 52.64
N GLU A 199 -14.55 -23.92 53.29
CA GLU A 199 -13.23 -23.73 52.72
C GLU A 199 -12.74 -25.03 52.08
N ASN A 200 -12.35 -24.96 50.81
CA ASN A 200 -11.80 -26.09 50.07
C ASN A 200 -10.51 -25.70 49.34
N GLU A 201 -9.94 -26.64 48.59
CA GLU A 201 -8.70 -26.44 47.81
C GLU A 201 -8.78 -25.31 46.76
N PHE A 202 -9.98 -24.81 46.46
CA PHE A 202 -10.25 -23.70 45.54
C PHE A 202 -10.66 -22.41 46.26
N GLY A 203 -10.60 -22.37 47.60
CA GLY A 203 -10.95 -21.22 48.44
C GLY A 203 -12.29 -21.35 49.17
N LYS A 204 -12.82 -20.22 49.65
CA LYS A 204 -14.04 -20.18 50.47
C LYS A 204 -15.30 -20.16 49.61
N GLN A 205 -16.02 -21.27 49.58
CA GLN A 205 -17.32 -21.42 48.91
C GLN A 205 -18.47 -21.06 49.86
N MET A 206 -19.45 -20.31 49.38
CA MET A 206 -20.67 -20.00 50.15
C MET A 206 -21.82 -20.92 49.74
N TYR A 207 -22.71 -21.22 50.69
CA TYR A 207 -23.90 -22.04 50.51
C TYR A 207 -25.12 -21.40 51.18
N CYS A 208 -26.30 -21.53 50.56
CA CYS A 208 -27.59 -21.26 51.19
C CYS A 208 -28.41 -22.56 51.33
N TRP A 209 -29.21 -22.66 52.38
CA TRP A 209 -30.12 -23.80 52.56
C TRP A 209 -31.44 -23.53 51.83
N SER A 210 -31.84 -24.45 50.96
CA SER A 210 -33.08 -24.32 50.17
C SER A 210 -34.23 -25.23 50.64
N GLY A 211 -33.99 -26.06 51.66
CA GLY A 211 -34.98 -26.97 52.27
C GLY A 211 -35.85 -26.30 53.34
N GLU A 212 -36.52 -27.13 54.15
CA GLU A 212 -37.33 -26.68 55.29
C GLU A 212 -36.46 -26.12 56.43
N PHE A 213 -36.97 -25.10 57.13
CA PHE A 213 -36.34 -24.48 58.30
C PHE A 213 -37.06 -24.90 59.59
N PRO A 214 -36.39 -24.91 60.77
CA PRO A 214 -35.01 -24.49 60.98
C PRO A 214 -33.95 -25.52 60.57
N LYS A 215 -32.74 -25.03 60.27
CA LYS A 215 -31.62 -25.88 59.86
C LYS A 215 -30.41 -25.73 60.78
N GLN A 216 -30.04 -26.84 61.41
CA GLN A 216 -28.82 -26.96 62.22
C GLN A 216 -27.59 -27.20 61.33
N VAL A 217 -26.46 -26.58 61.72
CA VAL A 217 -25.14 -26.80 61.10
C VAL A 217 -24.12 -27.04 62.21
N PRO A 218 -23.83 -28.31 62.54
CA PRO A 218 -22.79 -28.66 63.50
C PRO A 218 -21.39 -28.25 63.00
N ALA A 219 -20.46 -28.05 63.93
CA ALA A 219 -19.03 -27.98 63.60
C ALA A 219 -18.54 -29.31 62.99
N ASP A 220 -17.43 -29.26 62.27
CA ASP A 220 -16.83 -30.39 61.54
C ASP A 220 -17.80 -31.10 60.57
N SER A 221 -18.72 -30.34 59.98
CA SER A 221 -19.71 -30.86 59.05
C SER A 221 -19.37 -30.51 57.59
N THR A 222 -20.20 -30.96 56.66
CA THR A 222 -20.14 -30.60 55.23
C THR A 222 -21.56 -30.43 54.69
N PRO A 223 -21.76 -29.78 53.53
CA PRO A 223 -23.07 -29.79 52.87
C PRO A 223 -23.61 -31.22 52.69
N GLN A 224 -22.74 -32.18 52.33
CA GLN A 224 -23.11 -33.57 52.13
C GLN A 224 -23.58 -34.23 53.44
N SER A 225 -22.85 -34.05 54.54
CA SER A 225 -23.19 -34.68 55.83
C SER A 225 -24.37 -34.01 56.55
N THR A 226 -24.78 -32.82 56.11
CA THR A 226 -25.89 -32.06 56.71
C THR A 226 -27.05 -31.84 55.74
N GLY A 227 -27.33 -32.80 54.85
CA GLY A 227 -28.56 -32.80 54.05
C GLY A 227 -28.37 -32.85 52.54
N GLY A 228 -27.13 -32.90 52.04
CA GLY A 228 -26.83 -33.03 50.63
C GLY A 228 -26.82 -31.69 49.88
N ILE A 229 -26.39 -31.72 48.62
CA ILE A 229 -26.37 -30.58 47.70
C ILE A 229 -27.46 -30.78 46.63
N GLY A 230 -28.31 -29.77 46.41
CA GLY A 230 -29.37 -29.81 45.39
C GLY A 230 -30.65 -29.07 45.79
N LYS A 231 -31.69 -29.20 44.95
CA LYS A 231 -32.99 -28.57 45.18
C LYS A 231 -33.66 -29.13 46.44
N GLY A 232 -33.98 -28.27 47.41
CA GLY A 232 -34.49 -28.66 48.72
C GLY A 232 -33.41 -29.01 49.74
N ALA A 233 -32.13 -28.80 49.39
CA ALA A 233 -30.97 -29.03 50.23
C ALA A 233 -29.98 -27.84 50.14
N TRP A 234 -28.68 -28.04 50.36
CA TRP A 234 -27.68 -26.97 50.21
C TRP A 234 -27.49 -26.58 48.76
N VAL A 235 -27.43 -25.28 48.49
CA VAL A 235 -27.18 -24.71 47.16
C VAL A 235 -25.95 -23.81 47.25
N SER A 236 -24.98 -24.03 46.38
CA SER A 236 -23.78 -23.21 46.28
C SER A 236 -24.12 -21.81 45.77
N VAL A 237 -23.54 -20.78 46.39
CA VAL A 237 -23.75 -19.36 46.06
C VAL A 237 -22.38 -18.75 45.73
N GLY A 238 -22.20 -18.25 44.50
CA GLY A 238 -20.97 -17.56 44.06
C GLY A 238 -20.36 -18.07 42.74
N ASP A 239 -19.29 -17.39 42.30
CA ASP A 239 -18.64 -17.54 40.97
C ASP A 239 -18.18 -18.97 40.65
N ALA A 240 -17.77 -19.76 41.65
CA ALA A 240 -17.32 -21.14 41.43
C ALA A 240 -18.44 -22.09 40.95
N SER A 241 -19.70 -21.86 41.33
CA SER A 241 -20.86 -22.60 40.80
C SER A 241 -21.11 -22.26 39.33
N LEU A 242 -21.05 -20.97 38.98
CA LEU A 242 -21.15 -20.48 37.62
C LEU A 242 -19.99 -20.99 36.74
N ARG A 243 -18.75 -21.02 37.24
CA ARG A 243 -17.59 -21.60 36.53
C ARG A 243 -17.76 -23.09 36.30
N GLY A 244 -18.27 -23.82 37.30
CA GLY A 244 -18.57 -25.24 37.16
C GLY A 244 -19.64 -25.50 36.11
N ASP A 245 -20.70 -24.70 36.11
CA ASP A 245 -21.80 -24.79 35.16
C ASP A 245 -21.39 -24.37 33.73
N LEU A 246 -20.55 -23.34 33.58
CA LEU A 246 -19.94 -22.94 32.31
C LEU A 246 -18.97 -23.99 31.74
N LYS A 247 -18.46 -24.91 32.57
CA LYS A 247 -17.51 -25.97 32.18
C LYS A 247 -18.21 -27.25 31.69
N LYS A 248 -19.53 -27.36 31.85
CA LYS A 248 -20.32 -28.47 31.31
C LYS A 248 -20.49 -28.34 29.79
N GLU A 249 -20.79 -29.45 29.11
CA GLU A 249 -20.98 -29.45 27.65
C GLU A 249 -22.09 -28.48 27.18
N ASP A 250 -23.07 -28.19 28.03
CA ASP A 250 -24.18 -27.26 27.78
C ASP A 250 -24.00 -25.89 28.46
N GLY A 251 -22.85 -25.63 29.08
CA GLY A 251 -22.60 -24.42 29.87
C GLY A 251 -22.78 -23.11 29.08
N ALA A 252 -22.57 -23.13 27.76
CA ALA A 252 -22.79 -21.99 26.87
C ALA A 252 -24.27 -21.56 26.78
N ALA A 253 -25.21 -22.47 27.02
CA ALA A 253 -26.65 -22.16 27.03
C ALA A 253 -27.04 -21.24 28.20
N LEU A 254 -26.23 -21.22 29.26
CA LEU A 254 -26.51 -20.46 30.50
C LEU A 254 -26.23 -18.96 30.38
N ILE A 255 -25.52 -18.52 29.33
CA ILE A 255 -25.21 -17.10 29.07
C ILE A 255 -25.96 -16.54 27.86
N ASN A 256 -27.04 -17.22 27.42
CA ASN A 256 -27.81 -16.84 26.24
C ASN A 256 -26.93 -16.68 24.97
N ALA A 257 -25.86 -17.47 24.87
CA ALA A 257 -25.09 -17.60 23.63
C ALA A 257 -25.87 -18.53 22.69
N GLY A 258 -26.97 -18.02 22.14
CA GLY A 258 -27.70 -18.71 21.09
C GLY A 258 -26.74 -19.12 19.97
N ASN A 259 -26.64 -20.43 19.71
CA ASN A 259 -25.95 -21.02 18.56
C ASN A 259 -24.59 -20.40 18.18
N ILE A 260 -23.71 -20.14 19.15
CA ILE A 260 -22.30 -19.97 18.82
C ILE A 260 -21.71 -21.37 18.66
N SER A 261 -21.81 -21.89 17.43
CA SER A 261 -20.84 -22.87 16.95
C SER A 261 -19.46 -22.31 17.30
N LEU A 262 -18.62 -23.11 17.96
CA LEU A 262 -17.20 -22.81 18.07
C LEU A 262 -16.72 -22.52 16.64
N TYR A 263 -16.52 -21.24 16.30
CA TYR A 263 -16.10 -20.82 14.97
C TYR A 263 -14.64 -21.26 14.81
N ASP A 264 -14.45 -22.49 14.36
CA ASP A 264 -13.31 -22.80 13.51
C ASP A 264 -13.62 -22.25 12.12
N SER A 265 -13.43 -20.94 11.94
CA SER A 265 -13.44 -20.36 10.62
C SER A 265 -12.32 -19.34 10.51
N ASN A 266 -11.52 -19.46 9.47
CA ASN A 266 -10.47 -18.52 9.10
C ASN A 266 -11.00 -17.10 8.75
N VAL A 267 -12.26 -16.78 9.11
CA VAL A 267 -12.98 -15.55 8.78
C VAL A 267 -13.52 -14.90 10.06
N LEU A 268 -13.37 -13.58 10.14
CA LEU A 268 -13.94 -12.69 11.14
C LEU A 268 -14.97 -11.78 10.47
N TYR A 269 -15.97 -11.32 11.23
CA TYR A 269 -16.87 -10.26 10.81
C TYR A 269 -16.61 -8.99 11.62
N ALA A 270 -16.48 -7.85 10.95
CA ALA A 270 -16.18 -6.59 11.62
C ALA A 270 -17.27 -6.19 12.64
N GLU A 271 -18.52 -6.58 12.41
CA GLU A 271 -19.65 -6.34 13.30
C GLU A 271 -19.51 -7.07 14.66
N GLN A 272 -18.62 -8.06 14.78
CA GLN A 272 -18.32 -8.71 16.06
C GLN A 272 -17.57 -7.79 17.03
N PHE A 273 -16.99 -6.69 16.53
CA PHE A 273 -16.23 -5.73 17.32
C PHE A 273 -17.09 -4.54 17.80
N GLY A 274 -18.33 -4.42 17.30
CA GLY A 274 -19.27 -3.37 17.70
C GLY A 274 -20.19 -2.92 16.57
N ASP A 275 -21.02 -1.93 16.87
CA ASP A 275 -21.93 -1.33 15.89
C ASP A 275 -21.16 -0.49 14.85
N LEU A 276 -21.32 -0.85 13.58
CA LEU A 276 -20.71 -0.17 12.43
C LEU A 276 -21.68 0.79 11.71
N THR A 277 -22.92 0.89 12.18
CA THR A 277 -23.95 1.78 11.61
C THR A 277 -23.90 3.20 12.15
N VAL A 278 -23.06 3.44 13.17
CA VAL A 278 -22.84 4.75 13.77
C VAL A 278 -22.23 5.77 12.80
N ASP A 279 -22.36 7.06 13.11
CA ASP A 279 -21.84 8.16 12.27
C ASP A 279 -20.32 8.11 12.08
N ASP A 280 -19.58 7.56 13.04
CA ASP A 280 -18.13 7.37 12.98
C ASP A 280 -17.74 6.01 13.59
N ALA A 281 -17.64 5.00 12.75
CA ALA A 281 -17.26 3.64 13.09
C ALA A 281 -15.73 3.42 13.06
N THR A 282 -14.91 4.49 12.99
CA THR A 282 -13.46 4.38 12.78
C THR A 282 -12.79 3.47 13.80
N LEU A 283 -13.06 3.68 15.09
CA LEU A 283 -12.44 2.89 16.16
C LEU A 283 -12.81 1.41 16.06
N THR A 284 -14.11 1.12 15.91
CA THR A 284 -14.64 -0.24 15.80
C THR A 284 -14.04 -0.98 14.59
N MET A 285 -14.04 -0.33 13.43
CA MET A 285 -13.51 -0.92 12.20
C MET A 285 -11.99 -1.10 12.28
N GLN A 286 -11.26 -0.15 12.88
CA GLN A 286 -9.81 -0.26 13.06
C GLN A 286 -9.43 -1.40 14.00
N LEU A 287 -10.18 -1.61 15.09
CA LEU A 287 -9.98 -2.73 16.00
C LEU A 287 -10.17 -4.08 15.30
N ALA A 288 -11.21 -4.19 14.47
CA ALA A 288 -11.46 -5.38 13.67
C ALA A 288 -10.31 -5.66 12.69
N ILE A 289 -9.83 -4.62 11.98
CA ILE A 289 -8.71 -4.69 11.04
C ILE A 289 -7.43 -5.16 11.74
N ASP A 290 -7.09 -4.53 12.87
CA ASP A 290 -5.87 -4.84 13.61
C ASP A 290 -5.90 -6.27 14.16
N TYR A 291 -7.05 -6.72 14.68
CA TYR A 291 -7.22 -8.08 15.18
C TYR A 291 -7.16 -9.13 14.07
N ALA A 292 -7.78 -8.87 12.93
CA ALA A 292 -7.75 -9.77 11.78
C ALA A 292 -6.33 -9.97 11.25
N ALA A 293 -5.58 -8.88 11.10
CA ALA A 293 -4.18 -8.95 10.69
C ALA A 293 -3.28 -9.65 11.73
N LEU A 294 -3.49 -9.39 13.02
CA LEU A 294 -2.75 -10.04 14.10
C LEU A 294 -2.99 -11.56 14.13
N THR A 295 -4.21 -12.00 13.85
CA THR A 295 -4.61 -13.42 13.87
C THR A 295 -4.44 -14.13 12.54
N GLY A 296 -4.11 -13.40 11.47
CA GLY A 296 -4.02 -13.96 10.11
C GLY A 296 -5.36 -14.42 9.53
N ARG A 297 -6.48 -13.95 10.08
CA ARG A 297 -7.84 -14.30 9.63
C ARG A 297 -8.33 -13.25 8.65
N ALA A 298 -9.13 -13.67 7.67
CA ALA A 298 -9.77 -12.73 6.75
C ALA A 298 -10.88 -11.95 7.49
N LEU A 299 -10.95 -10.64 7.29
CA LEU A 299 -12.00 -9.78 7.84
C LEU A 299 -13.07 -9.51 6.80
N HIS A 300 -14.32 -9.81 7.11
CA HIS A 300 -15.47 -9.56 6.25
C HIS A 300 -16.36 -8.49 6.88
N THR A 301 -17.09 -7.76 6.03
CA THR A 301 -18.12 -6.81 6.46
C THR A 301 -19.49 -7.18 5.92
N LYS A 302 -20.55 -6.85 6.66
CA LYS A 302 -21.96 -7.00 6.23
C LYS A 302 -22.70 -5.67 6.19
N THR A 303 -22.26 -4.70 6.98
CA THR A 303 -22.88 -3.38 7.11
C THR A 303 -22.79 -2.64 5.77
N PRO A 304 -23.92 -2.24 5.15
CA PRO A 304 -23.89 -1.72 3.78
C PRO A 304 -23.06 -0.45 3.58
N VAL A 305 -23.07 0.46 4.55
CA VAL A 305 -22.26 1.68 4.56
C VAL A 305 -21.61 1.82 5.91
N ILE A 306 -20.28 1.93 5.93
CA ILE A 306 -19.49 2.08 7.15
C ILE A 306 -18.82 3.45 7.07
N ASN A 307 -19.25 4.37 7.94
CA ASN A 307 -18.73 5.73 7.98
C ASN A 307 -17.45 5.77 8.83
N VAL A 308 -16.33 6.23 8.26
CA VAL A 308 -15.03 6.31 8.94
C VAL A 308 -14.30 7.60 8.60
N LYS A 309 -13.43 8.08 9.50
CA LYS A 309 -12.55 9.21 9.24
C LYS A 309 -11.35 8.80 8.39
N SER A 310 -10.69 7.71 8.79
CA SER A 310 -9.50 7.15 8.15
C SER A 310 -9.25 5.74 8.69
N LEU A 311 -8.80 4.81 7.87
CA LEU A 311 -8.39 3.46 8.31
C LEU A 311 -6.93 3.18 7.93
N LYS A 312 -6.22 2.52 8.84
CA LYS A 312 -4.82 2.13 8.71
C LYS A 312 -4.72 0.63 8.50
N LEU A 313 -4.25 0.20 7.35
CA LEU A 313 -4.20 -1.20 6.96
C LEU A 313 -2.82 -1.81 7.25
N PRO A 314 -2.67 -2.73 8.22
CA PRO A 314 -1.41 -3.36 8.55
C PRO A 314 -1.05 -4.50 7.57
N SER A 315 0.20 -4.96 7.68
CA SER A 315 0.69 -6.16 7.01
C SER A 315 -0.18 -7.41 7.25
N ASN A 316 -0.22 -8.30 6.25
CA ASN A 316 -0.93 -9.58 6.26
C ASN A 316 -2.46 -9.47 6.41
N LEU A 317 -3.03 -8.28 6.23
CA LEU A 317 -4.48 -8.08 6.23
C LEU A 317 -5.10 -8.69 4.98
N THR A 318 -6.18 -9.47 5.16
CA THR A 318 -7.15 -9.75 4.10
C THR A 318 -8.49 -9.14 4.49
N LEU A 319 -8.90 -8.08 3.77
CA LEU A 319 -10.14 -7.34 4.03
C LEU A 319 -11.12 -7.55 2.88
N ASN A 320 -12.22 -8.25 3.14
CA ASN A 320 -13.33 -8.43 2.22
C ASN A 320 -14.46 -7.44 2.53
N ILE A 321 -14.65 -6.51 1.60
CA ILE A 321 -15.65 -5.44 1.68
C ILE A 321 -16.58 -5.44 0.47
N THR A 322 -16.79 -6.60 -0.17
CA THR A 322 -17.67 -6.72 -1.35
C THR A 322 -19.12 -6.30 -1.07
N GLN A 323 -19.56 -6.36 0.19
CA GLN A 323 -20.93 -6.01 0.60
C GLN A 323 -21.05 -4.59 1.19
N SER A 324 -19.95 -3.84 1.28
CA SER A 324 -19.90 -2.59 2.04
C SER A 324 -19.28 -1.45 1.24
N VAL A 325 -19.80 -0.25 1.49
CA VAL A 325 -19.18 1.01 1.12
C VAL A 325 -18.43 1.55 2.32
N ILE A 326 -17.12 1.76 2.18
CA ILE A 326 -16.34 2.52 3.16
C ILE A 326 -16.45 3.99 2.79
N LYS A 327 -17.13 4.77 3.63
CA LYS A 327 -17.44 6.18 3.34
C LYS A 327 -16.71 7.11 4.30
N ARG A 328 -16.06 8.14 3.78
CA ARG A 328 -15.41 9.17 4.59
C ARG A 328 -16.44 10.03 5.34
N THR A 329 -16.25 10.27 6.64
CA THR A 329 -17.06 11.21 7.41
C THR A 329 -16.83 12.67 7.02
N ASN A 330 -17.81 13.53 7.28
CA ASN A 330 -17.75 14.96 6.97
C ASN A 330 -16.57 15.64 7.67
N VAL A 331 -15.85 16.50 6.94
CA VAL A 331 -14.79 17.37 7.48
C VAL A 331 -13.68 16.60 8.22
N SER A 332 -13.50 15.31 7.91
CA SER A 332 -12.41 14.51 8.48
C SER A 332 -11.06 14.95 7.93
N ASN A 333 -11.01 15.39 6.66
CA ASN A 333 -9.82 15.88 5.98
C ASN A 333 -8.61 14.95 6.17
N GLN A 334 -8.84 13.64 6.05
CA GLN A 334 -7.82 12.60 6.19
C GLN A 334 -7.93 11.61 5.04
N HIS A 335 -6.83 10.96 4.67
CA HIS A 335 -6.86 9.87 3.70
C HIS A 335 -7.85 8.79 4.16
N LEU A 336 -8.72 8.30 3.27
CA LEU A 336 -9.82 7.43 3.66
C LEU A 336 -9.26 6.08 4.10
N ILE A 337 -8.34 5.54 3.31
CA ILE A 337 -7.51 4.41 3.73
C ILE A 337 -6.04 4.68 3.41
N GLU A 338 -5.16 4.21 4.28
CA GLU A 338 -3.73 4.09 4.01
C GLU A 338 -3.10 2.89 4.73
N ASN A 339 -1.90 2.44 4.31
CA ASN A 339 -1.21 1.41 5.09
C ASN A 339 -0.72 1.95 6.44
N LYS A 340 -0.63 1.06 7.43
CA LYS A 340 -0.36 1.41 8.83
C LYS A 340 1.04 2.00 9.02
N ASN A 341 2.02 1.42 8.35
CA ASN A 341 3.42 1.77 8.43
C ASN A 341 3.90 2.27 7.05
N ALA A 342 3.64 3.54 6.73
CA ALA A 342 4.11 4.14 5.49
C ALA A 342 5.65 4.21 5.45
N SER A 343 6.27 3.77 4.36
CA SER A 343 7.72 3.88 4.15
C SER A 343 8.05 4.60 2.84
N PHE A 344 8.70 5.75 2.95
CA PHE A 344 9.20 6.51 1.80
C PHE A 344 10.67 6.19 1.47
N SER A 345 11.30 5.33 2.26
CA SER A 345 12.69 4.94 2.04
C SER A 345 12.79 3.92 0.92
N LYS A 346 13.59 4.22 -0.10
CA LYS A 346 13.77 3.36 -1.28
C LYS A 346 14.14 1.91 -0.89
N GLY A 347 13.35 0.95 -1.36
CA GLY A 347 13.57 -0.49 -1.13
C GLY A 347 13.23 -0.96 0.29
N ILE A 348 12.73 -0.08 1.15
CA ILE A 348 12.26 -0.41 2.50
C ILE A 348 10.74 -0.37 2.49
N PHE A 349 10.11 -1.50 2.79
CA PHE A 349 8.67 -1.63 2.83
C PHE A 349 8.20 -1.63 4.28
N GLY A 350 7.29 -0.73 4.61
CA GLY A 350 6.76 -0.63 5.96
C GLY A 350 5.62 -1.64 6.21
N ASP A 351 4.89 -2.02 5.17
CA ASP A 351 3.91 -3.12 5.24
C ASP A 351 4.03 -4.10 4.07
N LYS A 352 3.50 -5.31 4.27
CA LYS A 352 3.50 -6.38 3.26
C LYS A 352 2.19 -7.15 3.19
N ASN A 353 1.90 -7.76 2.05
CA ASN A 353 0.80 -8.71 1.87
C ASN A 353 -0.57 -8.14 2.31
N ILE A 354 -0.93 -6.96 1.82
CA ILE A 354 -2.25 -6.36 2.07
C ILE A 354 -3.17 -6.77 0.92
N THR A 355 -4.28 -7.45 1.24
CA THR A 355 -5.29 -7.86 0.27
C THR A 355 -6.63 -7.20 0.60
N ILE A 356 -7.21 -6.53 -0.39
CA ILE A 356 -8.57 -5.98 -0.35
C ILE A 356 -9.40 -6.74 -1.40
N ILE A 357 -10.51 -7.32 -0.98
CA ILE A 357 -11.43 -8.07 -1.85
C ILE A 357 -12.72 -7.25 -2.00
N GLY A 358 -13.05 -6.93 -3.24
CA GLY A 358 -14.06 -5.95 -3.60
C GLY A 358 -13.68 -4.54 -3.15
N GLY A 359 -14.72 -3.74 -2.90
CA GLY A 359 -14.58 -2.47 -2.20
C GLY A 359 -15.07 -1.29 -3.00
N ASN A 360 -15.94 -0.52 -2.36
CA ASN A 360 -16.41 0.77 -2.83
C ASN A 360 -16.01 1.82 -1.79
N PHE A 361 -15.10 2.70 -2.18
CA PHE A 361 -14.59 3.78 -1.35
C PHE A 361 -15.24 5.09 -1.76
N ASP A 362 -16.10 5.65 -0.91
CA ASP A 362 -16.72 6.96 -1.11
C ASP A 362 -15.92 8.03 -0.37
N GLY A 363 -15.21 8.86 -1.12
CA GLY A 363 -14.35 9.93 -0.61
C GLY A 363 -15.09 11.09 0.04
N ASN A 364 -16.41 11.16 -0.13
CA ASN A 364 -17.29 12.20 0.39
C ASN A 364 -16.78 13.63 0.08
N GLY A 365 -16.22 13.82 -1.11
CA GLY A 365 -15.34 14.94 -1.45
C GLY A 365 -15.99 16.32 -1.41
N LEU A 366 -17.32 16.44 -1.53
CA LEU A 366 -18.01 17.73 -1.39
C LEU A 366 -17.84 18.34 0.00
N HIS A 367 -17.65 17.49 1.02
CA HIS A 367 -17.53 17.88 2.42
C HIS A 367 -16.08 17.82 2.95
N GLN A 368 -15.09 17.89 2.06
CA GLN A 368 -13.67 17.84 2.41
C GLN A 368 -12.89 19.04 1.88
N ALA A 369 -11.82 19.40 2.58
CA ALA A 369 -10.79 20.33 2.10
C ALA A 369 -9.87 19.68 1.07
N ASN A 370 -9.15 20.49 0.28
CA ASN A 370 -8.18 20.00 -0.70
C ASN A 370 -6.99 19.26 -0.09
N THR A 371 -6.72 19.49 1.19
CA THR A 371 -5.55 18.98 1.91
C THR A 371 -5.94 18.36 3.24
N THR A 372 -5.08 17.47 3.73
CA THR A 372 -5.14 17.00 5.11
C THR A 372 -4.67 18.09 6.09
N SER A 373 -4.83 17.83 7.40
CA SER A 373 -4.28 18.69 8.46
C SER A 373 -2.76 18.87 8.38
N ASN A 374 -2.07 17.92 7.72
CA ASN A 374 -0.62 17.94 7.54
C ASN A 374 -0.21 18.64 6.23
N GLY A 375 -1.17 19.23 5.50
CA GLY A 375 -0.93 19.91 4.22
C GLY A 375 -0.79 18.99 3.01
N GLU A 376 -1.00 17.68 3.17
CA GLU A 376 -0.93 16.72 2.06
C GLU A 376 -2.17 16.84 1.18
N ALA A 377 -2.02 16.79 -0.14
CA ALA A 377 -3.17 16.69 -1.04
C ALA A 377 -4.06 15.50 -0.65
N LEU A 378 -5.37 15.72 -0.56
CA LEU A 378 -6.28 14.72 0.00
C LEU A 378 -6.48 13.51 -0.94
N GLN A 379 -5.91 12.37 -0.57
CA GLN A 379 -6.09 11.09 -1.27
C GLN A 379 -7.32 10.35 -0.74
N ASN A 380 -8.08 9.64 -1.59
CA ASN A 380 -8.98 8.60 -1.09
C ASN A 380 -8.19 7.38 -0.60
N ILE A 381 -7.40 6.78 -1.48
CA ILE A 381 -6.63 5.57 -1.21
C ILE A 381 -5.14 5.90 -1.38
N LEU A 382 -4.37 5.77 -0.29
CA LEU A 382 -2.93 6.04 -0.28
C LEU A 382 -2.16 4.80 0.20
N PHE A 383 -1.27 4.27 -0.63
CA PHE A 383 -0.34 3.21 -0.19
C PHE A 383 1.09 3.64 -0.43
N VAL A 384 1.92 3.52 0.59
CA VAL A 384 3.31 3.99 0.57
C VAL A 384 4.25 2.91 1.11
N GLY A 385 5.14 2.42 0.25
CA GLY A 385 6.16 1.45 0.63
C GLY A 385 5.57 0.10 1.02
N VAL A 386 4.71 -0.47 0.17
CA VAL A 386 4.11 -1.80 0.38
C VAL A 386 4.72 -2.82 -0.59
N ASP A 387 5.05 -4.00 -0.09
CA ASP A 387 5.46 -5.18 -0.87
C ASP A 387 4.33 -6.23 -0.83
N GLY A 388 3.66 -6.42 -1.97
CA GLY A 388 2.50 -7.31 -2.05
C GLY A 388 1.19 -6.60 -1.70
N LEU A 389 0.71 -5.71 -2.57
CA LEU A 389 -0.61 -5.08 -2.47
C LEU A 389 -1.56 -5.73 -3.49
N ARG A 390 -2.70 -6.25 -3.03
CA ARG A 390 -3.65 -6.98 -3.87
C ARG A 390 -5.04 -6.38 -3.76
N PHE A 391 -5.63 -6.05 -4.90
CA PHE A 391 -7.06 -5.76 -5.03
C PHE A 391 -7.70 -6.89 -5.86
N ILE A 392 -8.67 -7.57 -5.29
CA ILE A 392 -9.32 -8.75 -5.88
C ILE A 392 -10.80 -8.45 -6.06
N ASP A 393 -11.45 -9.02 -7.08
CA ASP A 393 -12.87 -8.80 -7.39
C ASP A 393 -13.25 -7.32 -7.64
N GLY A 394 -12.29 -6.53 -8.10
CA GLY A 394 -12.44 -5.13 -8.49
C GLY A 394 -12.45 -4.16 -7.31
N VAL A 395 -11.98 -2.94 -7.56
CA VAL A 395 -11.95 -1.87 -6.56
C VAL A 395 -12.47 -0.57 -7.15
N LYS A 396 -13.38 0.10 -6.44
CA LYS A 396 -13.97 1.39 -6.84
C LYS A 396 -13.57 2.50 -5.88
N SER A 397 -13.13 3.63 -6.44
CA SER A 397 -13.04 4.91 -5.72
C SER A 397 -14.00 5.91 -6.35
N ALA A 398 -14.81 6.55 -5.52
CA ALA A 398 -15.83 7.50 -5.93
C ALA A 398 -15.78 8.81 -5.15
N LYS A 399 -16.32 9.87 -5.75
CA LYS A 399 -16.52 11.18 -5.11
C LYS A 399 -15.25 11.71 -4.42
N SER A 400 -14.11 11.53 -5.06
CA SER A 400 -12.82 12.01 -4.56
C SER A 400 -12.77 13.54 -4.58
N ARG A 401 -12.09 14.11 -3.58
CA ARG A 401 -11.81 15.55 -3.54
C ARG A 401 -10.63 15.93 -4.44
N ARG A 402 -9.54 15.16 -4.36
CA ARG A 402 -8.36 15.23 -5.24
C ARG A 402 -8.19 13.82 -5.82
N TYR A 403 -7.08 13.15 -5.56
CA TYR A 403 -6.70 11.83 -6.07
C TYR A 403 -7.60 10.70 -5.57
N ASN A 404 -7.84 9.73 -6.46
CA ASN A 404 -8.53 8.48 -6.13
C ASN A 404 -7.56 7.47 -5.51
N PHE A 405 -6.55 7.03 -6.27
CA PHE A 405 -5.50 6.13 -5.81
C PHE A 405 -4.13 6.77 -5.99
N HIS A 406 -3.30 6.69 -4.97
CA HIS A 406 -1.90 7.09 -5.04
C HIS A 406 -1.04 6.00 -4.42
N ILE A 407 -0.32 5.30 -5.29
CA ILE A 407 0.50 4.14 -4.95
C ILE A 407 1.97 4.53 -5.12
N ILE A 408 2.68 4.61 -4.00
CA ILE A 408 4.00 5.24 -3.90
C ILE A 408 5.01 4.22 -3.39
N ASN A 409 6.16 4.09 -4.05
CA ASN A 409 7.26 3.21 -3.62
C ASN A 409 6.84 1.74 -3.37
N CYS A 410 5.80 1.25 -4.06
CA CYS A 410 5.27 -0.10 -3.85
C CYS A 410 5.84 -1.10 -4.87
N THR A 411 5.91 -2.38 -4.48
CA THR A 411 6.26 -3.47 -5.38
C THR A 411 5.26 -4.62 -5.28
N ASN A 412 5.19 -5.44 -6.32
CA ASN A 412 4.31 -6.61 -6.40
C ASN A 412 2.84 -6.23 -6.18
N VAL A 413 2.33 -5.31 -7.01
CA VAL A 413 0.95 -4.83 -6.95
C VAL A 413 0.09 -5.58 -7.96
N TYR A 414 -1.01 -6.17 -7.50
CA TYR A 414 -1.90 -6.98 -8.32
C TYR A 414 -3.34 -6.51 -8.19
N VAL A 415 -3.98 -6.15 -9.31
CA VAL A 415 -5.39 -5.81 -9.38
C VAL A 415 -6.10 -6.78 -10.33
N ASN A 416 -7.12 -7.44 -9.81
CA ASN A 416 -8.03 -8.31 -10.56
C ASN A 416 -9.48 -7.85 -10.34
N GLY A 417 -10.27 -7.87 -11.41
CA GLY A 417 -11.64 -7.38 -11.47
C GLY A 417 -11.78 -5.92 -11.92
N GLY A 418 -10.67 -5.18 -12.06
CA GLY A 418 -10.60 -3.80 -12.54
C GLY A 418 -10.49 -2.73 -11.45
N VAL A 419 -9.84 -1.62 -11.81
CA VAL A 419 -9.93 -0.34 -11.09
C VAL A 419 -11.07 0.47 -11.67
N TYR A 420 -11.99 0.96 -10.84
CA TYR A 420 -13.11 1.81 -11.24
C TYR A 420 -13.02 3.17 -10.56
N ILE A 421 -12.98 4.23 -11.36
CA ILE A 421 -12.99 5.62 -10.90
C ILE A 421 -14.34 6.22 -11.21
N ASP A 422 -14.97 6.87 -10.24
CA ASP A 422 -16.27 7.52 -10.41
C ASP A 422 -16.27 8.91 -9.77
N ASN A 423 -15.75 9.86 -10.52
CA ASN A 423 -15.68 11.25 -10.08
C ASN A 423 -17.01 11.95 -10.35
N ASP A 424 -17.48 12.67 -9.32
CA ASP A 424 -18.61 13.58 -9.43
C ASP A 424 -18.12 14.95 -9.92
N PRO A 425 -18.56 15.43 -11.10
CA PRO A 425 -18.16 16.72 -11.65
C PRO A 425 -18.59 17.92 -10.80
N THR A 426 -19.56 17.76 -9.89
CA THR A 426 -20.04 18.83 -9.02
C THR A 426 -19.10 19.11 -7.85
N ILE A 427 -18.24 18.15 -7.49
CA ILE A 427 -17.24 18.32 -6.44
C ILE A 427 -16.12 19.23 -6.99
N PRO A 428 -15.81 20.38 -6.36
CA PRO A 428 -14.77 21.27 -6.88
C PRO A 428 -13.44 20.52 -7.05
N SER A 429 -12.78 20.79 -8.17
CA SER A 429 -11.75 19.89 -8.69
C SER A 429 -10.39 20.54 -8.77
N SER A 430 -9.37 19.79 -8.35
CA SER A 430 -7.98 19.97 -8.74
C SER A 430 -7.29 18.61 -8.61
N ASN A 431 -6.54 18.17 -9.63
CA ASN A 431 -5.76 16.92 -9.61
C ASN A 431 -6.53 15.69 -9.12
N LYS A 432 -7.68 15.42 -9.75
CA LYS A 432 -8.44 14.19 -9.49
C LYS A 432 -7.95 13.02 -10.34
N ASP A 433 -6.67 12.69 -10.18
CA ASP A 433 -6.09 11.53 -10.85
C ASP A 433 -6.84 10.26 -10.41
N GLY A 434 -7.00 9.34 -11.35
CA GLY A 434 -7.58 8.02 -11.16
C GLY A 434 -6.59 7.13 -10.43
N PHE A 435 -5.85 6.31 -11.18
CA PHE A 435 -4.81 5.47 -10.61
C PHE A 435 -3.43 6.11 -10.80
N HIS A 436 -2.83 6.63 -9.73
CA HIS A 436 -1.54 7.31 -9.77
C HIS A 436 -0.44 6.43 -9.18
N ILE A 437 0.57 6.10 -9.98
CA ILE A 437 1.78 5.36 -9.59
C ILE A 437 2.93 6.36 -9.51
N ALA A 438 3.58 6.44 -8.35
CA ALA A 438 4.68 7.36 -8.11
C ALA A 438 5.85 6.75 -7.33
N GLY A 439 7.00 7.41 -7.37
CA GLY A 439 8.20 6.97 -6.67
C GLY A 439 8.81 5.68 -7.24
N ASN A 440 9.49 4.93 -6.39
CA ASN A 440 10.21 3.72 -6.77
C ASN A 440 9.28 2.49 -6.82
N CYS A 441 8.55 2.34 -7.92
CA CYS A 441 7.55 1.28 -8.09
C CYS A 441 8.01 0.17 -9.04
N SER A 442 7.60 -1.08 -8.77
CA SER A 442 7.87 -2.19 -9.70
C SER A 442 6.87 -3.34 -9.64
N ASN A 443 6.78 -4.13 -10.71
CA ASN A 443 5.97 -5.36 -10.78
C ASN A 443 4.49 -5.13 -10.52
N PHE A 444 3.85 -4.37 -11.42
CA PHE A 444 2.42 -4.12 -11.37
C PHE A 444 1.70 -4.97 -12.42
N TYR A 445 0.57 -5.55 -12.02
CA TYR A 445 -0.41 -6.13 -12.92
C TYR A 445 -1.77 -5.56 -12.59
N ILE A 446 -2.37 -4.82 -13.53
CA ILE A 446 -3.71 -4.25 -13.42
C ILE A 446 -4.50 -4.74 -14.63
N ASP A 447 -5.55 -5.53 -14.43
CA ASP A 447 -6.30 -6.12 -15.55
C ASP A 447 -7.03 -5.08 -16.42
N LYS A 448 -7.58 -4.02 -15.84
CA LYS A 448 -8.17 -2.87 -16.54
C LYS A 448 -8.35 -1.66 -15.63
N VAL A 449 -8.45 -0.48 -16.23
CA VAL A 449 -8.86 0.77 -15.58
C VAL A 449 -10.09 1.31 -16.31
N VAL A 450 -11.16 1.58 -15.58
CA VAL A 450 -12.37 2.25 -16.10
C VAL A 450 -12.56 3.54 -15.33
N ALA A 451 -12.45 4.68 -15.99
CA ALA A 451 -12.52 5.98 -15.35
C ALA A 451 -13.70 6.80 -15.88
N ASN A 452 -14.65 7.07 -14.99
CA ASN A 452 -15.76 7.96 -15.24
C ASN A 452 -15.42 9.38 -14.75
N ASN A 453 -15.49 10.34 -15.67
CA ASN A 453 -15.12 11.74 -15.47
C ASN A 453 -13.72 11.93 -14.83
N PRO A 454 -12.65 11.31 -15.34
CA PRO A 454 -11.29 11.66 -14.91
C PRO A 454 -11.02 13.12 -15.31
N GLU A 455 -11.17 14.03 -14.36
CA GLU A 455 -10.97 15.46 -14.58
C GLU A 455 -9.48 15.85 -14.69
N ASP A 456 -8.61 14.92 -14.32
CA ASP A 456 -7.17 14.88 -14.59
C ASP A 456 -6.87 13.49 -15.17
N ASP A 457 -5.71 12.88 -14.91
CA ASP A 457 -5.33 11.59 -15.51
C ASP A 457 -6.16 10.40 -15.02
N ALA A 458 -6.75 9.62 -15.94
CA ALA A 458 -7.34 8.33 -15.62
C ALA A 458 -6.28 7.35 -15.05
N LEU A 459 -5.08 7.37 -15.61
CA LEU A 459 -3.90 6.61 -15.17
C LEU A 459 -2.67 7.51 -15.26
N ALA A 460 -1.93 7.66 -14.17
CA ALA A 460 -0.65 8.38 -14.14
C ALA A 460 0.48 7.45 -13.71
N ILE A 461 1.57 7.45 -14.47
CA ILE A 461 2.82 6.74 -14.17
C ILE A 461 3.93 7.79 -14.11
N ASN A 462 4.18 8.29 -12.91
CA ASN A 462 5.04 9.43 -12.65
C ASN A 462 6.28 8.99 -11.87
N ALA A 463 7.41 8.82 -12.55
CA ALA A 463 8.69 8.53 -11.88
C ALA A 463 9.21 9.73 -11.07
N ASP A 464 8.66 10.91 -11.35
CA ASP A 464 8.82 12.11 -10.55
C ASP A 464 7.57 12.98 -10.72
N ASP A 465 7.34 13.88 -9.75
CA ASP A 465 6.20 14.80 -9.78
C ASP A 465 6.51 16.06 -8.96
N VAL A 466 5.58 17.01 -8.98
CA VAL A 466 5.58 18.21 -8.14
C VAL A 466 5.25 17.88 -6.68
N ASP A 467 5.59 18.80 -5.78
CA ASP A 467 5.28 18.64 -4.36
C ASP A 467 3.76 18.62 -4.12
N HIS A 468 3.25 17.55 -3.50
CA HIS A 468 1.84 17.40 -3.14
C HIS A 468 1.58 17.70 -1.65
N GLY A 469 2.56 18.25 -0.93
CA GLY A 469 2.49 18.71 0.45
C GLY A 469 2.69 17.64 1.51
N GLY A 470 3.02 18.07 2.73
CA GLY A 470 3.24 17.18 3.89
C GLY A 470 4.27 16.08 3.61
N ARG A 471 3.90 14.80 3.80
CA ARG A 471 4.79 13.67 3.48
C ARG A 471 4.86 13.36 1.98
N LEU A 472 3.98 13.91 1.15
CA LEU A 472 3.97 13.72 -0.31
C LEU A 472 4.89 14.74 -1.01
N SER A 473 6.07 14.94 -0.43
CA SER A 473 7.08 15.83 -0.99
C SER A 473 7.72 15.22 -2.23
N VAL A 474 8.32 16.07 -3.06
CA VAL A 474 9.07 15.65 -4.25
C VAL A 474 10.04 14.50 -3.97
N ALA A 475 10.82 14.58 -2.88
CA ALA A 475 11.83 13.57 -2.54
C ALA A 475 11.23 12.19 -2.27
N ASN A 476 10.01 12.17 -1.73
CA ASN A 476 9.31 10.97 -1.30
C ASN A 476 8.56 10.27 -2.44
N ILE A 477 8.21 11.00 -3.50
CA ILE A 477 7.43 10.53 -4.65
C ILE A 477 8.27 10.42 -5.93
N THR A 478 9.59 10.57 -5.83
CA THR A 478 10.53 10.47 -6.94
C THR A 478 11.26 9.12 -6.89
N GLY A 479 11.27 8.37 -7.98
CA GLY A 479 11.96 7.08 -8.08
C GLY A 479 11.82 6.40 -9.44
N THR A 480 12.53 5.29 -9.63
CA THR A 480 12.45 4.50 -10.87
C THR A 480 11.18 3.66 -10.91
N ILE A 481 10.53 3.58 -12.06
CA ILE A 481 9.35 2.74 -12.28
C ILE A 481 9.68 1.66 -13.31
N ASP A 482 9.40 0.40 -12.99
CA ASP A 482 9.72 -0.72 -13.88
C ASP A 482 8.64 -1.83 -13.89
N ASN A 483 8.47 -2.50 -15.02
CA ASN A 483 7.61 -3.66 -15.18
C ASN A 483 6.15 -3.41 -14.74
N ILE A 484 5.48 -2.50 -15.45
CA ILE A 484 4.08 -2.12 -15.22
C ILE A 484 3.25 -2.68 -16.37
N ASN A 485 2.33 -3.59 -16.05
CA ASN A 485 1.38 -4.16 -17.00
C ASN A 485 -0.03 -3.71 -16.63
N VAL A 486 -0.65 -2.91 -17.48
CA VAL A 486 -2.05 -2.50 -17.38
C VAL A 486 -2.78 -3.02 -18.60
N GLY A 487 -3.95 -3.63 -18.44
CA GLY A 487 -4.82 -3.95 -19.56
C GLY A 487 -5.47 -2.70 -20.13
N ASN A 488 -6.74 -2.80 -20.52
CA ASN A 488 -7.41 -1.69 -21.20
C ASN A 488 -7.72 -0.55 -20.24
N VAL A 489 -7.55 0.69 -20.74
CA VAL A 489 -7.95 1.93 -20.07
C VAL A 489 -9.16 2.50 -20.80
N HIS A 490 -10.30 2.60 -20.14
CA HIS A 490 -11.55 3.08 -20.72
C HIS A 490 -12.03 4.35 -20.03
N LEU A 491 -12.29 5.41 -20.80
CA LEU A 491 -12.75 6.70 -20.32
C LEU A 491 -14.24 6.92 -20.62
N THR A 492 -15.03 7.30 -19.62
CA THR A 492 -16.47 7.57 -19.75
C THR A 492 -16.87 8.88 -19.08
N GLY A 493 -18.01 9.44 -19.46
CA GLY A 493 -18.55 10.68 -18.87
C GLY A 493 -17.98 11.95 -19.49
N GLU A 494 -18.81 12.98 -19.58
CA GLU A 494 -18.58 14.20 -20.37
C GLU A 494 -17.40 15.04 -19.87
N HIS A 495 -16.98 14.84 -18.62
CA HIS A 495 -15.86 15.55 -17.99
C HIS A 495 -14.55 14.76 -18.05
N SER A 496 -14.44 13.76 -18.93
CA SER A 496 -13.19 13.04 -19.19
C SER A 496 -12.17 13.95 -19.86
N ARG A 497 -11.12 14.32 -19.12
CA ARG A 497 -10.07 15.22 -19.61
C ARG A 497 -8.86 14.46 -20.12
N ASN A 498 -8.20 13.72 -19.24
CA ASN A 498 -6.91 13.11 -19.53
C ASN A 498 -7.00 11.57 -19.40
N GLY A 499 -6.43 10.87 -20.38
CA GLY A 499 -6.27 9.42 -20.36
C GLY A 499 -5.07 8.99 -19.54
N VAL A 500 -4.01 8.60 -20.24
CA VAL A 500 -2.79 8.06 -19.65
C VAL A 500 -1.68 9.10 -19.67
N ARG A 501 -1.06 9.37 -18.52
CA ARG A 501 0.19 10.13 -18.40
C ARG A 501 1.35 9.21 -18.03
N ILE A 502 2.47 9.38 -18.72
CA ILE A 502 3.76 8.79 -18.38
C ILE A 502 4.78 9.94 -18.26
N LEU A 503 5.33 10.13 -17.07
CA LEU A 503 6.16 11.29 -16.74
C LEU A 503 7.49 10.88 -16.11
N SER A 504 8.58 11.24 -16.78
CA SER A 504 9.95 11.19 -16.28
C SER A 504 10.67 12.49 -16.66
N ALA A 505 11.09 13.27 -15.66
CA ALA A 505 11.74 14.58 -15.88
C ALA A 505 13.06 14.76 -15.15
N ARG A 506 13.37 13.92 -14.14
CA ARG A 506 14.56 14.06 -13.29
C ARG A 506 15.68 13.09 -13.66
N ASN A 507 16.90 13.46 -13.30
CA ASN A 507 18.06 12.60 -13.47
C ASN A 507 17.94 11.34 -12.60
N GLY A 508 17.96 10.17 -13.25
CA GLY A 508 17.97 8.87 -12.57
C GLY A 508 16.59 8.27 -12.28
N THR A 509 15.50 8.87 -12.78
CA THR A 509 14.12 8.41 -12.58
C THR A 509 13.58 7.74 -13.85
N ALA A 510 14.21 6.64 -14.24
CA ALA A 510 13.82 5.90 -15.44
C ALA A 510 12.45 5.24 -15.29
N ILE A 511 11.65 5.30 -16.36
CA ILE A 511 10.44 4.51 -16.57
C ILE A 511 10.76 3.42 -17.59
N SER A 512 10.61 2.15 -17.19
CA SER A 512 11.02 1.01 -17.99
C SER A 512 9.94 -0.07 -18.06
N ASN A 513 9.88 -0.79 -19.19
CA ASN A 513 9.06 -1.98 -19.40
C ASN A 513 7.59 -1.75 -19.05
N ILE A 514 6.97 -0.78 -19.75
CA ILE A 514 5.58 -0.42 -19.57
C ILE A 514 4.76 -1.04 -20.70
N ASN A 515 3.76 -1.84 -20.34
CA ASN A 515 2.78 -2.38 -21.27
C ASN A 515 1.39 -1.92 -20.84
N ILE A 516 0.72 -1.13 -21.69
CA ILE A 516 -0.66 -0.70 -21.49
C ILE A 516 -1.49 -1.25 -22.66
N GLY A 517 -2.66 -1.80 -22.37
CA GLY A 517 -3.62 -2.27 -23.37
C GLY A 517 -4.23 -1.12 -24.18
N ASP A 518 -5.45 -1.34 -24.69
CA ASP A 518 -6.12 -0.32 -25.49
C ASP A 518 -6.60 0.85 -24.63
N ILE A 519 -6.44 2.08 -25.14
CA ILE A 519 -7.00 3.31 -24.53
C ILE A 519 -8.24 3.69 -25.34
N THR A 520 -9.41 3.69 -24.72
CA THR A 520 -10.70 3.86 -25.43
C THR A 520 -11.65 4.81 -24.73
N GLY A 521 -12.66 5.31 -25.45
CA GLY A 521 -13.75 6.11 -24.89
C GLY A 521 -13.70 7.56 -25.33
N GLN A 522 -13.83 8.51 -24.40
CA GLN A 522 -13.82 9.94 -24.71
C GLN A 522 -12.82 10.72 -23.86
N CYS A 523 -12.20 11.75 -24.44
CA CYS A 523 -11.29 12.65 -23.74
C CYS A 523 -11.32 14.05 -24.36
N SER A 524 -11.07 15.08 -23.57
CA SER A 524 -11.10 16.48 -24.03
C SER A 524 -9.72 17.14 -24.09
N VAL A 525 -8.69 16.56 -23.45
CA VAL A 525 -7.31 17.09 -23.41
C VAL A 525 -6.32 16.16 -24.12
N TYR A 526 -6.21 14.90 -23.71
CA TYR A 526 -5.42 13.86 -24.39
C TYR A 526 -5.87 12.45 -23.98
N ALA A 527 -5.65 11.47 -24.84
CA ALA A 527 -5.73 10.05 -24.49
C ALA A 527 -4.39 9.51 -23.98
N LEU A 528 -3.27 9.98 -24.54
CA LEU A 528 -1.92 9.60 -24.12
C LEU A 528 -1.00 10.82 -24.09
N ASN A 529 -0.26 10.98 -23.00
CA ASN A 529 0.79 11.98 -22.86
C ASN A 529 2.05 11.34 -22.27
N ILE A 530 3.14 11.30 -23.03
CA ILE A 530 4.47 10.91 -22.56
C ILE A 530 5.33 12.18 -22.55
N SER A 531 5.62 12.76 -21.39
CA SER A 531 6.39 14.01 -21.33
C SER A 531 7.06 14.27 -19.98
N ASP A 532 8.07 15.12 -19.96
CA ASP A 532 8.73 15.61 -18.73
C ASP A 532 7.93 16.69 -17.98
N TYR A 533 6.79 17.11 -18.54
CA TYR A 533 5.94 18.17 -18.00
C TYR A 533 6.68 19.49 -17.68
N GLY A 534 7.81 19.75 -18.32
CA GLY A 534 8.66 20.91 -18.05
C GLY A 534 9.35 20.89 -16.67
N LEU A 535 9.38 19.75 -15.98
CA LEU A 535 9.97 19.62 -14.64
C LEU A 535 11.50 19.42 -14.65
N GLY A 536 12.12 19.24 -15.82
CA GLY A 536 13.58 19.09 -15.91
C GLY A 536 14.07 18.65 -17.29
N ALA A 537 15.39 18.46 -17.39
CA ALA A 537 16.07 17.98 -18.59
C ALA A 537 16.79 16.67 -18.31
N GLY A 538 16.07 15.56 -18.44
CA GLY A 538 16.65 14.24 -18.19
C GLY A 538 15.70 13.05 -18.32
N SER A 539 14.65 13.12 -19.15
CA SER A 539 13.72 12.00 -19.33
C SER A 539 14.45 10.71 -19.73
N ILE A 540 14.01 9.59 -19.15
CA ILE A 540 14.49 8.25 -19.50
C ILE A 540 13.29 7.30 -19.59
N TYR A 541 12.91 6.95 -20.81
CA TYR A 541 11.87 5.96 -21.12
C TYR A 541 12.48 4.76 -21.84
N LYS A 542 12.21 3.54 -21.35
CA LYS A 542 12.73 2.29 -21.93
C LYS A 542 11.59 1.31 -22.14
N ASN A 543 11.41 0.85 -23.38
CA ASN A 543 10.41 -0.16 -23.76
C ASN A 543 8.99 0.23 -23.34
N ILE A 544 8.47 1.32 -23.89
CA ILE A 544 7.08 1.73 -23.67
C ILE A 544 6.21 1.16 -24.79
N LYS A 545 5.20 0.37 -24.44
CA LYS A 545 4.25 -0.24 -25.37
C LYS A 545 2.82 0.11 -24.97
N ILE A 546 2.11 0.70 -25.90
CA ILE A 546 0.70 1.07 -25.77
C ILE A 546 -0.08 0.30 -26.85
N GLY A 547 -1.26 -0.22 -26.49
CA GLY A 547 -2.20 -0.84 -27.41
C GLY A 547 -2.79 0.16 -28.41
N ASN A 548 -3.96 -0.16 -28.94
CA ASN A 548 -4.70 0.75 -29.82
C ASN A 548 -5.28 1.91 -29.01
N ILE A 549 -5.36 3.08 -29.63
CA ILE A 549 -6.02 4.26 -29.05
C ILE A 549 -7.26 4.54 -29.88
N GLN A 550 -8.45 4.47 -29.30
CA GLN A 550 -9.73 4.68 -29.98
C GLN A 550 -10.60 5.63 -29.17
N CYS A 551 -10.48 6.92 -29.43
CA CYS A 551 -11.14 7.94 -28.63
C CYS A 551 -11.93 8.95 -29.47
N GLU A 552 -13.09 9.32 -28.93
CA GLU A 552 -13.74 10.58 -29.27
C GLU A 552 -12.99 11.72 -28.60
N PHE A 553 -12.48 12.66 -29.41
CA PHE A 553 -11.77 13.82 -28.93
C PHE A 553 -12.73 15.01 -28.86
N LEU A 554 -13.14 15.31 -27.63
CA LEU A 554 -14.15 16.29 -27.31
C LEU A 554 -13.60 17.73 -27.46
N VAL A 555 -14.50 18.70 -27.35
CA VAL A 555 -14.15 20.13 -27.27
C VAL A 555 -13.22 20.36 -26.08
N ARG A 556 -12.19 21.20 -26.26
CA ARG A 556 -11.19 21.40 -25.20
C ARG A 556 -11.84 22.10 -24.00
N PRO A 557 -11.48 21.73 -22.76
CA PRO A 557 -12.13 22.28 -21.57
C PRO A 557 -11.63 23.69 -21.21
N TYR A 558 -10.48 24.12 -21.76
CA TYR A 558 -9.88 25.43 -21.54
C TYR A 558 -8.86 25.76 -22.63
N ALA A 559 -8.66 27.05 -22.94
CA ALA A 559 -7.88 27.53 -24.10
C ALA A 559 -6.43 26.98 -24.18
N ASN A 560 -5.80 26.71 -23.02
CA ASN A 560 -4.42 26.22 -22.95
C ASN A 560 -4.26 24.69 -23.08
N ALA A 561 -5.35 23.93 -23.24
CA ALA A 561 -5.28 22.50 -23.56
C ALA A 561 -4.80 22.31 -25.00
N LYS A 562 -3.48 22.40 -25.23
CA LYS A 562 -2.86 22.44 -26.58
C LYS A 562 -2.38 21.09 -27.11
N LYS A 563 -2.38 20.05 -26.26
CA LYS A 563 -1.89 18.71 -26.61
C LYS A 563 -2.75 18.05 -27.68
N GLY A 564 -2.12 17.24 -28.53
CA GLY A 564 -2.85 16.35 -29.44
C GLY A 564 -3.58 15.24 -28.68
N LEU A 565 -4.35 14.42 -29.41
CA LEU A 565 -4.95 13.21 -28.80
C LEU A 565 -3.86 12.32 -28.19
N VAL A 566 -2.73 12.19 -28.90
CA VAL A 566 -1.49 11.61 -28.44
C VAL A 566 -0.42 12.70 -28.45
N ASP A 567 0.30 12.85 -27.34
CA ASP A 567 1.38 13.82 -27.19
C ASP A 567 2.64 13.10 -26.68
N ILE A 568 3.76 13.25 -27.41
CA ILE A 568 5.03 12.63 -27.07
C ILE A 568 6.12 13.70 -27.04
N ASP A 569 6.54 14.04 -25.84
CA ASP A 569 7.68 14.92 -25.57
C ASP A 569 8.83 14.15 -24.90
N THR A 570 9.88 13.94 -25.67
CA THR A 570 11.15 13.34 -25.26
C THR A 570 12.31 14.28 -25.59
N TYR A 571 12.02 15.55 -25.86
CA TYR A 571 13.02 16.47 -26.40
C TYR A 571 14.12 16.76 -25.38
N ASN A 572 13.78 16.93 -24.10
CA ASN A 572 14.76 17.12 -23.03
C ASN A 572 15.27 15.77 -22.49
N SER A 573 15.51 14.82 -23.38
CA SER A 573 16.03 13.50 -23.02
C SER A 573 17.52 13.51 -22.71
N LYS A 574 17.95 12.51 -21.93
CA LYS A 574 19.37 12.24 -21.77
C LYS A 574 19.99 11.67 -23.05
N ASN A 575 21.14 12.23 -23.39
CA ASN A 575 21.93 11.94 -24.58
C ASN A 575 22.43 10.50 -24.72
N GLU A 576 22.36 9.68 -23.67
CA GLU A 576 22.91 8.32 -23.59
C GLU A 576 21.84 7.22 -23.79
N PHE A 577 20.56 7.58 -23.89
CA PHE A 577 19.46 6.62 -24.02
C PHE A 577 18.64 6.87 -25.26
N ILE A 578 18.37 5.81 -26.02
CA ILE A 578 17.31 5.80 -27.03
C ILE A 578 16.00 5.37 -26.37
N HIS A 579 14.91 6.06 -26.68
CA HIS A 579 13.56 5.85 -26.15
C HIS A 579 12.74 5.02 -27.15
N PRO A 580 12.66 3.68 -27.02
CA PRO A 580 11.79 2.89 -27.85
C PRO A 580 10.34 2.99 -27.34
N ILE A 581 9.48 3.59 -28.16
CA ILE A 581 8.06 3.78 -27.89
C ILE A 581 7.26 3.16 -29.03
N THR A 582 6.33 2.26 -28.71
CA THR A 582 5.43 1.62 -29.68
C THR A 582 3.99 1.87 -29.28
N ILE A 583 3.19 2.34 -30.24
CA ILE A 583 1.75 2.57 -30.09
C ILE A 583 1.05 1.77 -31.18
N GLY A 584 -0.08 1.13 -30.85
CA GLY A 584 -0.94 0.45 -31.83
C GLY A 584 -1.61 1.42 -32.80
N ASN A 585 -2.76 1.01 -33.35
CA ASN A 585 -3.54 1.88 -34.22
C ASN A 585 -4.15 3.03 -33.44
N ILE A 586 -4.17 4.23 -34.02
CA ILE A 586 -4.83 5.41 -33.44
C ILE A 586 -6.09 5.69 -34.25
N SER A 587 -7.24 5.81 -33.59
CA SER A 587 -8.51 6.22 -34.17
C SER A 587 -9.05 7.41 -33.39
N ARG A 588 -9.17 8.55 -34.07
CA ARG A 588 -9.73 9.79 -33.54
C ARG A 588 -11.04 10.11 -34.24
N THR A 589 -12.09 10.31 -33.45
CA THR A 589 -13.31 10.97 -33.92
C THR A 589 -13.40 12.35 -33.27
N GLN A 590 -13.54 13.43 -34.06
CA GLN A 590 -13.51 14.80 -33.53
C GLN A 590 -14.91 15.42 -33.48
N THR A 591 -15.37 15.78 -32.28
CA THR A 591 -16.59 16.59 -32.11
C THR A 591 -16.39 17.99 -32.70
N PRO A 592 -17.44 18.63 -33.27
CA PRO A 592 -17.38 20.02 -33.69
C PRO A 592 -17.03 20.97 -32.52
N GLY A 593 -16.17 21.97 -32.75
CA GLY A 593 -15.80 22.99 -31.76
C GLY A 593 -14.29 23.30 -31.71
N ASP A 594 -13.81 24.10 -30.75
CA ASP A 594 -12.44 24.64 -30.79
C ASP A 594 -11.32 23.57 -30.62
N GLY A 595 -11.68 22.35 -30.22
CA GLY A 595 -10.76 21.20 -30.13
C GLY A 595 -10.19 20.78 -31.49
N GLU A 596 -10.76 21.33 -32.56
CA GLU A 596 -10.37 21.19 -33.96
C GLU A 596 -8.96 21.68 -34.29
N ASP A 597 -8.39 22.62 -33.53
CA ASP A 597 -7.06 23.20 -33.83
C ASP A 597 -5.87 22.39 -33.27
N ARG A 598 -6.10 21.14 -32.88
CA ARG A 598 -5.06 20.25 -32.33
C ARG A 598 -4.80 19.03 -33.21
N PRO A 599 -3.52 18.64 -33.43
CA PRO A 599 -3.18 17.46 -34.23
C PRO A 599 -3.62 16.17 -33.53
N THR A 600 -3.67 15.08 -34.26
CA THR A 600 -3.92 13.76 -33.64
C THR A 600 -2.70 13.29 -32.88
N VAL A 601 -1.51 13.53 -33.43
CA VAL A 601 -0.23 13.25 -32.77
C VAL A 601 0.62 14.51 -32.71
N GLY A 602 0.93 14.98 -31.50
CA GLY A 602 1.89 16.04 -31.21
C GLY A 602 3.26 15.46 -30.84
N LEU A 603 4.33 16.00 -31.42
CA LEU A 603 5.70 15.46 -31.26
C LEU A 603 6.71 16.54 -30.85
N SER A 604 7.51 16.22 -29.85
CA SER A 604 8.73 16.94 -29.45
C SER A 604 9.80 15.91 -29.15
N LEU A 605 10.67 15.57 -30.10
CA LEU A 605 11.46 14.34 -30.01
C LEU A 605 12.96 14.58 -29.99
N ALA A 606 13.67 13.84 -29.15
CA ALA A 606 15.11 13.64 -29.23
C ALA A 606 15.44 12.24 -28.68
N ASN A 607 16.42 11.57 -29.29
CA ASN A 607 16.84 10.22 -28.91
C ASN A 607 15.67 9.21 -28.87
N THR A 608 14.77 9.22 -29.85
CA THR A 608 13.51 8.46 -29.79
C THR A 608 13.31 7.60 -31.02
N ASN A 609 13.00 6.32 -30.79
CA ASN A 609 12.51 5.39 -31.81
C ASN A 609 11.01 5.21 -31.60
N LEU A 610 10.22 5.95 -32.36
CA LEU A 610 8.77 5.94 -32.28
C LEU A 610 8.18 5.06 -33.40
N LYS A 611 7.32 4.12 -33.01
CA LYS A 611 6.49 3.33 -33.92
C LYS A 611 5.02 3.54 -33.60
N ILE A 612 4.22 3.83 -34.62
CA ILE A 612 2.77 3.98 -34.53
C ILE A 612 2.14 3.09 -35.60
N GLY A 613 1.04 2.41 -35.24
CA GLY A 613 0.19 1.74 -36.21
C GLY A 613 -0.48 2.72 -37.18
N SER A 614 -1.58 2.29 -37.78
CA SER A 614 -2.35 3.17 -38.66
C SER A 614 -3.05 4.30 -37.88
N ILE A 615 -3.10 5.50 -38.46
CA ILE A 615 -3.83 6.65 -37.91
C ILE A 615 -5.11 6.86 -38.71
N THR A 616 -6.26 6.63 -38.06
CA THR A 616 -7.59 6.88 -38.61
C THR A 616 -8.17 8.16 -38.01
N GLU A 617 -8.56 9.11 -38.86
CA GLU A 617 -9.25 10.32 -38.43
C GLU A 617 -10.64 10.39 -39.03
N THR A 618 -11.64 10.67 -38.18
CA THR A 618 -13.02 10.88 -38.60
C THR A 618 -13.48 12.27 -38.18
N TYR A 619 -14.01 13.04 -39.14
CA TYR A 619 -14.49 14.41 -38.93
C TYR A 619 -13.45 15.39 -38.36
N CYS A 620 -12.15 15.15 -38.53
CA CYS A 620 -11.14 16.06 -38.00
C CYS A 620 -11.00 17.33 -38.87
N ASN A 621 -10.78 18.49 -38.23
CA ASN A 621 -10.62 19.79 -38.89
C ASN A 621 -9.19 20.36 -38.77
N ASN A 622 -8.33 19.82 -37.90
CA ASN A 622 -6.93 20.24 -37.89
C ASN A 622 -6.32 19.91 -39.27
N PRO A 623 -5.51 20.81 -39.87
CA PRO A 623 -4.85 20.48 -41.13
C PRO A 623 -3.83 19.36 -40.97
N GLU A 624 -3.17 19.23 -39.81
CA GLU A 624 -2.01 18.35 -39.61
C GLU A 624 -2.38 17.15 -38.72
N SER A 625 -2.26 15.94 -39.28
CA SER A 625 -2.55 14.70 -38.53
C SER A 625 -1.46 14.44 -37.48
N VAL A 626 -0.21 14.55 -37.93
CA VAL A 626 1.00 14.52 -37.10
C VAL A 626 1.73 15.85 -37.23
N ARG A 627 2.03 16.48 -36.10
CA ARG A 627 2.74 17.77 -36.04
C ARG A 627 3.90 17.67 -35.04
N SER A 628 5.11 18.00 -35.48
CA SER A 628 6.21 18.25 -34.54
C SER A 628 6.30 19.73 -34.16
N THR A 629 6.73 19.99 -32.93
CA THR A 629 7.08 21.34 -32.47
C THR A 629 8.58 21.49 -32.21
N ARG A 630 9.29 20.38 -31.94
CA ARG A 630 10.75 20.36 -31.78
C ARG A 630 11.30 19.01 -32.22
N ILE A 631 12.45 19.02 -32.88
CA ILE A 631 13.16 17.81 -33.27
C ILE A 631 14.63 17.99 -32.93
N GLY A 632 15.15 17.07 -32.12
CA GLY A 632 16.55 16.99 -31.75
C GLY A 632 17.31 16.03 -32.66
N ARG A 633 18.21 15.26 -32.05
CA ARG A 633 19.06 14.25 -32.71
C ARG A 633 18.54 12.84 -32.45
N PHE A 634 18.98 11.87 -33.24
CA PHE A 634 18.70 10.46 -33.03
C PHE A 634 17.20 10.13 -32.99
N VAL A 635 16.45 10.64 -33.96
CA VAL A 635 14.99 10.45 -34.05
C VAL A 635 14.65 9.52 -35.22
N LYS A 636 13.89 8.47 -34.92
CA LYS A 636 13.25 7.61 -35.92
C LYS A 636 11.74 7.58 -35.68
N ILE A 637 10.98 7.80 -36.75
CA ILE A 637 9.52 7.78 -36.73
C ILE A 637 9.05 6.79 -37.79
N ASP A 638 8.24 5.82 -37.39
CA ASP A 638 7.62 4.82 -38.25
C ASP A 638 6.11 4.83 -38.03
N ILE A 639 5.34 5.06 -39.09
CA ILE A 639 3.87 5.14 -39.06
C ILE A 639 3.32 4.19 -40.13
N ASP A 640 2.57 3.17 -39.73
CA ASP A 640 2.12 2.13 -40.66
C ASP A 640 1.19 2.66 -41.76
N GLY A 641 0.44 3.73 -41.50
CA GLY A 641 -0.40 4.36 -42.51
C GLY A 641 -1.39 5.39 -41.97
N PHE A 642 -2.17 5.97 -42.88
CA PHE A 642 -3.19 6.97 -42.57
C PHE A 642 -4.52 6.60 -43.24
N MET A 643 -5.64 6.89 -42.59
CA MET A 643 -6.98 6.85 -43.18
C MET A 643 -7.78 8.07 -42.73
N LEU A 644 -8.12 8.96 -43.66
CA LEU A 644 -8.95 10.13 -43.37
C LEU A 644 -10.38 9.88 -43.86
N LYS A 645 -11.37 10.13 -42.99
CA LYS A 645 -12.79 9.92 -43.25
C LYS A 645 -13.59 11.17 -42.91
N ALA A 646 -14.34 11.67 -43.89
CA ALA A 646 -15.22 12.83 -43.73
C ALA A 646 -14.50 14.05 -43.14
N SER A 647 -13.26 14.32 -43.57
CA SER A 647 -12.50 15.46 -43.05
C SER A 647 -13.21 16.80 -43.32
N ARG A 648 -13.22 17.66 -42.29
CA ARG A 648 -13.84 18.99 -42.35
C ARG A 648 -12.93 20.03 -43.03
N ASN A 649 -11.62 19.84 -42.93
CA ASN A 649 -10.63 20.71 -43.57
C ASN A 649 -10.27 20.19 -44.96
N SER A 650 -10.15 21.08 -45.94
CA SER A 650 -9.75 20.73 -47.31
C SER A 650 -8.24 20.75 -47.53
N ASP A 651 -7.46 21.37 -46.63
CA ASP A 651 -6.01 21.50 -46.72
C ASP A 651 -5.28 20.51 -45.79
N ARG A 652 -5.56 19.22 -45.96
CA ARG A 652 -5.03 18.17 -45.08
C ARG A 652 -3.57 17.80 -45.37
N VAL A 653 -2.77 17.83 -44.32
CA VAL A 653 -1.37 17.39 -44.19
C VAL A 653 -1.32 16.13 -43.33
N LEU A 654 -0.66 15.07 -43.82
CA LEU A 654 -0.45 13.87 -42.99
C LEU A 654 0.61 14.11 -41.92
N VAL A 655 1.79 14.56 -42.34
CA VAL A 655 2.93 14.78 -41.45
C VAL A 655 3.51 16.17 -41.68
N SER A 656 3.62 16.96 -40.61
CA SER A 656 4.25 18.27 -40.61
C SER A 656 5.37 18.31 -39.57
N LEU A 657 6.57 18.62 -40.02
CA LEU A 657 7.78 18.55 -39.21
C LEU A 657 8.48 19.90 -39.20
N TRP A 658 8.69 20.41 -37.99
CA TRP A 658 9.51 21.57 -37.71
C TRP A 658 10.57 21.20 -36.68
N GLY A 659 11.84 21.44 -37.02
CA GLY A 659 12.98 21.09 -36.18
C GLY A 659 13.84 22.29 -35.76
N GLY A 660 13.90 23.34 -36.58
CA GLY A 660 14.85 24.44 -36.41
C GLY A 660 16.25 24.11 -36.93
N THR A 661 17.12 25.11 -37.01
CA THR A 661 18.46 24.95 -37.63
C THR A 661 19.26 23.82 -36.99
N GLY A 662 19.67 22.84 -37.79
CA GLY A 662 20.50 21.71 -37.36
C GLY A 662 19.72 20.48 -36.86
N ALA A 663 18.38 20.49 -36.88
CA ALA A 663 17.58 19.31 -36.54
C ALA A 663 17.74 18.20 -37.58
N ILE A 664 17.93 16.95 -37.11
CA ILE A 664 18.15 15.78 -37.97
C ILE A 664 17.23 14.63 -37.55
N ILE A 665 16.39 14.20 -38.48
CA ILE A 665 15.61 12.96 -38.39
C ILE A 665 16.40 11.87 -39.11
N ASP A 666 16.76 10.82 -38.39
CA ASP A 666 17.52 9.71 -38.97
C ASP A 666 16.66 8.89 -39.92
N GLN A 667 15.41 8.66 -39.54
CA GLN A 667 14.47 7.92 -40.36
C GLN A 667 13.05 8.44 -40.16
N LEU A 668 12.36 8.72 -41.25
CA LEU A 668 10.91 8.85 -41.30
C LEU A 668 10.36 7.78 -42.23
N SER A 669 9.44 6.96 -41.75
CA SER A 669 8.74 5.96 -42.53
C SER A 669 7.24 6.16 -42.37
N THR A 670 6.52 6.22 -43.48
CA THR A 670 5.06 6.35 -43.46
C THR A 670 4.43 5.49 -44.54
N GLY A 671 3.42 4.71 -44.17
CA GLY A 671 2.51 4.10 -45.11
C GLY A 671 1.45 5.08 -45.62
N TYR A 672 0.75 4.74 -46.69
CA TYR A 672 -0.38 5.51 -47.20
C TYR A 672 -1.60 4.61 -47.44
N GLN A 673 -2.74 4.93 -46.81
CA GLN A 673 -4.05 4.32 -47.04
C GLN A 673 -5.13 5.38 -47.31
N LEU A 674 -6.23 4.95 -47.93
CA LEU A 674 -7.32 5.75 -48.51
C LEU A 674 -7.73 6.95 -47.65
N ALA A 675 -7.75 8.14 -48.23
CA ALA A 675 -8.13 9.35 -47.53
C ALA A 675 -8.92 10.31 -48.42
N ASP A 676 -10.00 10.84 -47.89
CA ASP A 676 -10.72 11.92 -48.53
C ASP A 676 -9.95 13.25 -48.34
N LYS A 677 -9.73 13.99 -49.43
CA LYS A 677 -9.23 15.38 -49.41
C LYS A 677 -7.80 15.61 -48.86
N ILE A 678 -6.83 14.72 -49.11
CA ILE A 678 -5.42 15.02 -48.81
C ILE A 678 -4.87 16.07 -49.78
N SER A 679 -4.30 17.15 -49.23
CA SER A 679 -3.62 18.19 -49.99
C SER A 679 -2.10 18.01 -50.00
N LYS A 680 -1.49 17.57 -48.88
CA LYS A 680 -0.04 17.36 -48.74
C LYS A 680 0.25 16.08 -47.96
N VAL A 681 1.26 15.32 -48.37
CA VAL A 681 1.70 14.16 -47.59
C VAL A 681 2.66 14.57 -46.49
N LEU A 682 3.63 15.41 -46.84
CA LEU A 682 4.71 15.78 -45.94
C LEU A 682 5.03 17.26 -46.09
N VAL A 683 5.17 17.94 -44.97
CA VAL A 683 5.70 19.30 -44.90
C VAL A 683 6.88 19.30 -43.95
N VAL A 684 8.05 19.73 -44.42
CA VAL A 684 9.29 19.77 -43.63
C VAL A 684 9.86 21.18 -43.64
N ARG A 685 10.09 21.72 -42.45
CA ARG A 685 10.60 23.07 -42.26
C ARG A 685 11.82 23.06 -41.36
N SER A 686 12.92 23.60 -41.86
CA SER A 686 14.18 23.72 -41.11
C SER A 686 14.58 22.40 -40.48
N CYS A 687 14.62 21.31 -41.25
CA CYS A 687 14.98 19.99 -40.74
C CYS A 687 15.63 19.14 -41.85
N SER A 688 16.64 18.34 -41.49
CA SER A 688 17.21 17.34 -42.41
C SER A 688 16.66 15.95 -42.10
N ILE A 689 16.30 15.19 -43.14
CA ILE A 689 15.88 13.79 -43.04
C ILE A 689 16.95 12.94 -43.73
N ASN A 690 17.62 12.06 -42.98
CA ASN A 690 18.64 11.17 -43.54
C ASN A 690 18.00 10.08 -44.42
N ALA A 691 16.92 9.45 -43.95
CA ALA A 691 16.18 8.45 -44.70
C ALA A 691 14.67 8.67 -44.61
N LEU A 692 14.02 8.94 -45.73
CA LEU A 692 12.57 9.02 -45.87
C LEU A 692 12.06 7.81 -46.65
N CYS A 693 11.14 7.05 -46.08
CA CYS A 693 10.53 5.88 -46.70
C CYS A 693 9.01 6.03 -46.77
N PHE A 694 8.45 5.90 -47.97
CA PHE A 694 7.02 5.78 -48.19
C PHE A 694 6.67 4.34 -48.53
N THR A 695 5.66 3.77 -47.89
CA THR A 695 5.17 2.42 -48.22
C THR A 695 3.72 2.50 -48.73
N HIS A 696 3.40 1.84 -49.84
CA HIS A 696 2.03 1.85 -50.37
C HIS A 696 1.67 0.62 -51.22
N ASP A 697 0.40 0.23 -51.16
CA ASP A 697 -0.12 -1.00 -51.79
C ASP A 697 -1.09 -0.75 -52.95
N TYR A 698 -1.13 0.47 -53.51
CA TYR A 698 -1.98 0.81 -54.65
C TYR A 698 -1.41 1.94 -55.52
N PRO A 699 -1.88 2.08 -56.79
CA PRO A 699 -1.49 3.18 -57.67
C PRO A 699 -1.81 4.54 -57.03
N LEU A 700 -0.81 5.41 -56.95
CA LEU A 700 -0.88 6.63 -56.14
C LEU A 700 -0.63 7.88 -56.99
N ASN A 701 -1.49 8.88 -56.78
CA ASN A 701 -1.25 10.25 -57.18
C ASN A 701 -0.79 10.99 -55.91
N ILE A 702 0.51 10.96 -55.62
CA ILE A 702 1.06 11.44 -54.34
C ILE A 702 0.79 12.94 -54.21
N PRO A 703 0.04 13.38 -53.17
CA PRO A 703 -0.11 14.79 -52.87
C PRO A 703 1.24 15.45 -52.54
N PRO A 704 1.45 16.74 -52.87
CA PRO A 704 2.74 17.42 -52.76
C PRO A 704 3.52 17.18 -51.45
N ILE A 705 4.84 17.07 -51.57
CA ILE A 705 5.81 17.18 -50.47
C ILE A 705 6.37 18.61 -50.48
N ILE A 706 6.30 19.29 -49.34
CA ILE A 706 6.77 20.67 -49.18
C ILE A 706 8.03 20.67 -48.33
N LEU A 707 9.09 21.28 -48.84
CA LEU A 707 10.38 21.44 -48.16
C LEU A 707 10.75 22.92 -48.12
N GLU A 708 10.98 23.43 -46.92
CA GLU A 708 11.44 24.81 -46.68
C GLU A 708 12.69 24.74 -45.81
N ASN A 709 13.83 25.27 -46.30
CA ASN A 709 15.11 25.23 -45.60
C ASN A 709 15.50 23.84 -45.08
N SER A 710 15.27 22.80 -45.88
CA SER A 710 15.31 21.39 -45.45
C SER A 710 16.06 20.51 -46.46
N THR A 711 16.63 19.40 -45.98
CA THR A 711 17.37 18.45 -46.84
C THR A 711 16.86 17.03 -46.62
N ILE A 712 16.57 16.31 -47.69
CA ILE A 712 16.34 14.87 -47.67
C ILE A 712 17.53 14.20 -48.33
N LYS A 713 18.32 13.42 -47.58
CA LYS A 713 19.50 12.74 -48.14
C LYS A 713 19.10 11.53 -48.99
N PHE A 714 18.22 10.69 -48.46
CA PHE A 714 17.75 9.51 -49.16
C PHE A 714 16.23 9.38 -49.02
N MET A 715 15.53 9.36 -50.14
CA MET A 715 14.09 9.12 -50.23
C MET A 715 13.84 7.79 -50.93
N ARG A 716 12.94 6.97 -50.39
CA ARG A 716 12.53 5.70 -50.99
C ARG A 716 11.01 5.53 -51.02
N PHE A 717 10.46 5.03 -52.13
CA PHE A 717 9.09 4.57 -52.28
C PHE A 717 9.09 3.04 -52.39
N ASN A 718 8.46 2.37 -51.44
CA ASN A 718 8.29 0.93 -51.44
C ASN A 718 6.85 0.62 -51.84
N SER A 719 6.69 -0.14 -52.91
CA SER A 719 5.38 -0.64 -53.33
C SER A 719 5.36 -2.13 -53.53
N SER A 720 4.27 -2.75 -53.11
CA SER A 720 3.88 -4.09 -53.53
C SER A 720 3.29 -4.12 -54.95
N VAL A 721 2.96 -2.96 -55.55
CA VAL A 721 2.35 -2.83 -56.88
C VAL A 721 3.38 -2.32 -57.91
N LYS A 722 3.49 -2.99 -59.07
CA LYS A 722 4.49 -2.68 -60.11
C LYS A 722 4.30 -1.33 -60.84
N LYS A 723 3.15 -0.65 -60.68
CA LYS A 723 2.80 0.58 -61.42
C LYS A 723 2.50 1.71 -60.43
N THR A 724 3.52 2.41 -59.97
CA THR A 724 3.30 3.41 -58.92
C THR A 724 4.30 4.55 -59.00
N ILE A 725 3.80 5.66 -59.52
CA ILE A 725 3.91 7.07 -59.10
C ILE A 725 3.52 7.82 -60.38
N MET A 726 2.26 8.28 -60.45
CA MET A 726 1.84 9.17 -61.55
C MET A 726 2.46 10.54 -61.29
N GLU A 727 3.21 11.07 -62.26
CA GLU A 727 3.81 12.40 -62.14
C GLU A 727 2.73 13.47 -61.97
N ARG A 728 2.74 14.11 -60.80
CA ARG A 728 2.21 15.45 -60.63
C ARG A 728 3.34 16.43 -60.92
N ILE A 729 3.08 17.43 -61.77
CA ILE A 729 4.01 18.55 -62.00
C ILE A 729 4.30 19.28 -60.67
N ASP A 730 3.33 19.29 -59.75
CA ASP A 730 3.42 19.90 -58.43
C ASP A 730 3.72 18.89 -57.30
N ARG A 731 4.38 17.77 -57.61
CA ARG A 731 4.77 16.75 -56.60
C ARG A 731 5.64 17.33 -55.48
N TYR A 732 6.42 18.35 -55.77
CA TYR A 732 7.31 18.99 -54.81
C TYR A 732 7.12 20.50 -54.80
N SER A 733 7.19 21.09 -53.61
CA SER A 733 7.43 22.52 -53.42
C SER A 733 8.73 22.65 -52.63
N ILE A 734 9.80 23.08 -53.30
CA ILE A 734 11.15 23.12 -52.74
C ILE A 734 11.58 24.58 -52.63
N ASP A 735 11.76 25.07 -51.40
CA ASP A 735 12.28 26.41 -51.10
C ASP A 735 13.55 26.29 -50.26
N ASN A 736 14.67 26.79 -50.80
CA ASN A 736 16.02 26.67 -50.20
C ASN A 736 16.30 25.26 -49.61
N SER A 737 15.91 24.23 -50.37
CA SER A 737 15.85 22.84 -49.90
C SER A 737 16.41 21.89 -50.95
N THR A 738 16.77 20.67 -50.54
CA THR A 738 17.36 19.66 -51.43
C THR A 738 16.82 18.26 -51.17
N ILE A 739 16.65 17.48 -52.25
CA ILE A 739 16.49 16.02 -52.19
C ILE A 739 17.71 15.44 -52.91
N GLU A 740 18.62 14.79 -52.18
CA GLU A 740 19.90 14.33 -52.73
C GLU A 740 19.74 13.03 -53.53
N ILE A 741 18.99 12.06 -53.02
CA ILE A 741 18.77 10.74 -53.66
C ILE A 741 17.30 10.33 -53.52
N GLU A 742 16.67 9.88 -54.62
CA GLU A 742 15.29 9.36 -54.65
C GLU A 742 15.24 7.95 -55.30
N ARG A 743 14.50 7.00 -54.71
CA ARG A 743 14.38 5.60 -55.15
C ARG A 743 12.98 5.01 -54.94
N PRO A 744 12.53 4.00 -55.70
CA PRO A 744 12.83 3.88 -57.12
C PRO A 744 12.62 5.25 -57.77
N PRO A 745 13.41 5.58 -58.80
CA PRO A 745 13.20 6.82 -59.55
C PRO A 745 11.75 6.88 -60.00
N ALA A 746 11.19 8.10 -60.17
CA ALA A 746 9.86 8.27 -60.74
C ALA A 746 9.75 7.41 -62.01
N LEU A 747 8.94 6.34 -61.93
CA LEU A 747 8.91 5.31 -62.97
C LEU A 747 8.30 5.83 -64.27
N VAL A 748 7.77 7.04 -64.27
CA VAL A 748 7.17 7.71 -65.41
C VAL A 748 7.78 9.10 -65.49
N SER A 749 8.40 9.50 -66.61
CA SER A 749 8.88 10.89 -66.82
C SER A 749 8.66 11.40 -68.23
N ASN A 750 8.60 12.72 -68.44
CA ASN A 750 8.90 13.31 -69.75
C ASN A 750 10.38 13.70 -69.85
N THR A 751 10.83 14.02 -71.07
CA THR A 751 12.22 14.43 -71.32
C THR A 751 12.65 15.68 -70.54
N ALA A 752 11.70 16.52 -70.09
CA ALA A 752 11.97 17.69 -69.28
C ALA A 752 12.18 17.40 -67.79
N ASN A 753 11.71 16.25 -67.29
CA ASN A 753 11.68 15.88 -65.87
C ASN A 753 12.48 14.60 -65.57
N LEU A 754 13.54 14.31 -66.35
CA LEU A 754 14.44 13.20 -66.05
C LEU A 754 15.15 13.43 -64.70
N PRO A 755 15.34 12.39 -63.86
CA PRO A 755 16.07 12.53 -62.61
C PRO A 755 17.50 13.07 -62.85
N THR A 756 17.87 14.14 -62.16
CA THR A 756 19.18 14.81 -62.28
C THR A 756 20.31 14.10 -61.53
N ASN A 757 19.98 13.08 -60.74
CA ASN A 757 20.83 12.32 -59.84
C ASN A 757 20.73 10.80 -60.07
N ALA A 758 20.47 10.39 -61.31
CA ALA A 758 20.36 8.98 -61.68
C ALA A 758 21.67 8.23 -61.42
N LEU A 759 21.59 6.97 -60.98
CA LEU A 759 22.74 6.06 -60.88
C LEU A 759 22.70 5.06 -62.04
N GLN A 760 23.89 4.55 -62.41
CA GLN A 760 24.00 3.53 -63.43
C GLN A 760 23.09 2.33 -63.09
N GLY A 761 22.24 1.94 -64.03
CA GLY A 761 21.27 0.86 -63.86
C GLY A 761 19.85 1.33 -63.52
N ASP A 762 19.63 2.63 -63.34
CA ASP A 762 18.29 3.17 -63.06
C ASP A 762 17.37 3.03 -64.26
N GLU A 763 16.13 2.62 -64.02
CA GLU A 763 15.13 2.42 -65.06
C GLU A 763 13.90 3.29 -64.84
N ILE A 764 13.40 3.92 -65.91
CA ILE A 764 12.13 4.68 -65.93
C ILE A 764 11.33 4.35 -67.20
N TYR A 765 10.09 4.80 -67.29
CA TYR A 765 9.26 4.73 -68.49
C TYR A 765 8.93 6.15 -68.96
N ASN A 766 9.46 6.56 -70.10
CA ASN A 766 9.15 7.86 -70.66
C ASN A 766 7.72 7.87 -71.22
N TRP A 767 6.86 8.73 -70.66
CA TRP A 767 5.43 8.72 -70.99
C TRP A 767 5.13 9.37 -72.34
N GLU A 768 5.93 10.34 -72.77
CA GLU A 768 5.79 11.01 -74.07
C GLU A 768 6.15 10.03 -75.20
N THR A 769 7.27 9.34 -75.04
CA THR A 769 7.78 8.39 -76.04
C THR A 769 7.18 6.99 -75.91
N LYS A 770 6.51 6.69 -74.80
CA LYS A 770 5.97 5.35 -74.44
C LYS A 770 7.05 4.26 -74.41
N LYS A 771 8.29 4.61 -74.03
CA LYS A 771 9.44 3.69 -73.99
C LYS A 771 10.05 3.61 -72.61
N LYS A 772 10.64 2.46 -72.28
CA LYS A 772 11.48 2.33 -71.08
C LYS A 772 12.82 3.01 -71.34
N MET A 773 13.41 3.66 -70.34
CA MET A 773 14.75 4.25 -70.41
C MET A 773 15.63 3.67 -69.30
N LEU A 774 16.93 3.52 -69.58
CA LEU A 774 17.97 3.08 -68.64
C LEU A 774 19.03 4.17 -68.52
N PHE A 775 19.42 4.53 -67.30
CA PHE A 775 20.58 5.40 -67.08
C PHE A 775 21.86 4.56 -67.10
N ASN A 776 22.77 4.85 -68.03
CA ASN A 776 24.01 4.09 -68.21
C ASN A 776 25.17 4.57 -67.32
N GLY A 777 24.95 5.59 -66.49
CA GLY A 777 25.97 6.26 -65.67
C GLY A 777 26.33 7.66 -66.17
N THR A 778 25.96 8.02 -67.40
CA THR A 778 26.19 9.36 -67.98
C THR A 778 24.93 9.98 -68.57
N GLU A 779 24.05 9.18 -69.19
CA GLU A 779 22.84 9.66 -69.86
C GLU A 779 21.70 8.63 -69.79
N TRP A 780 20.48 9.08 -70.11
CA TRP A 780 19.31 8.23 -70.21
C TRP A 780 19.14 7.68 -71.63
N LEU A 781 19.19 6.37 -71.78
CA LEU A 781 19.05 5.67 -73.05
C LEU A 781 17.66 5.05 -73.19
N ASN A 782 17.00 5.22 -74.34
CA ASN A 782 15.77 4.48 -74.64
C ASN A 782 16.09 2.99 -74.82
N LEU A 783 15.39 2.15 -74.06
CA LEU A 783 15.30 0.72 -74.32
C LEU A 783 14.27 0.49 -75.43
N HIS A 784 14.57 -0.45 -76.32
CA HIS A 784 13.75 -0.78 -77.49
C HIS A 784 12.36 -1.31 -77.13
#